data_AF-A0A1D8QV20-F1
#
_entry.id   AF-A0A1D8QV20-F1
#
_cell.length_a   1.000
_cell.length_b   1.000
_cell.length_c   1.000
_cell.angle_alpha   90.00
_cell.angle_beta   90.00
_cell.angle_gamma   90.00
#
_symmetry.space_group_name_H-M   'P 1'
#
loop_
_entity.id
_entity.type
_entity.pdbx_description
1 polymer ?
#
loop_
_entity_poly.entity_id
_entity_poly.type
_entity_poly.pdbx_seq_one_letter_code
_entity_poly.pdbx_strand_id
1 'polypeptide(L)'
;MPCFTGSLYKRTLPVCSVALLALLTAAPVAYAQDTPAAADAEGAQPLLSLAPLPPGSVQPEAPKPEGPKAPEAMAKSKTEAPAVVEQDIRPPSIAFDGLFAAIHQTRMFTDPKVVSDIVPDRSPTDLVALWKQEKDKPGFNLKDFVTDHFTIPALRSAAYTRKPDENVRDYISGMWDVLTRDPDVAMSWSTLLPLPYKYIVPGGRFAEIYYWDSYFTMIGLYEDDHVDLMRDMVRDIASLINTYGHMPNGNRTYYLSRSGLPFFSLMLDLLASHDGQIAYTSFLPELQKEYDYWTFGAANLPPGMARHHVVRLPDGTLMFRHWDTRSAPRDESWPQDMATAQETSRPSGEVWRDLRAAAESGWDFSSRWLADGKTLTTIQTTSLLTIELNCLMVHLDQTLSHAYALNGQEDKASYYAQQAEILRSGINRFLWNEKQGAYFDYNWRTGRQTDILSIATSMPLFLHQASVNQADAVAETLKTRLLHVGGLTATEHPTGQQWDAPNGWAPLEWMAVKGLEQYGHHEFAADIARRWMARVIGIFERSGVLLEKYDVSATEISPTGGKGGGEYPMQIGFGWTNGTLVGFMNRYPQNTRQVLDNNPLADQPSQEPLPPIDAWDAKGPEIPVEERSPLRGVPLSSLNMEQFNKDDDGDDDDAPAQDAPHSAPSSDKPAQHTDQPGKPNNQ
;
A
#
# COMPACT_ATOMS: atom_id res chain seq x y z
N MET A 1 25.75 9.66 56.02
CA MET A 1 25.60 8.98 57.32
C MET A 1 26.13 9.88 58.43
N PRO A 2 25.68 9.78 59.69
CA PRO A 2 24.72 8.81 60.26
C PRO A 2 23.33 9.43 60.57
N CYS A 3 22.54 8.81 61.46
CA CYS A 3 21.08 9.00 61.65
C CYS A 3 20.66 9.39 63.10
N PHE A 4 19.35 9.34 63.40
CA PHE A 4 18.62 9.55 64.68
C PHE A 4 18.27 11.02 65.03
N THR A 5 17.16 11.37 65.73
CA THR A 5 16.19 10.59 66.56
C THR A 5 14.74 11.17 66.49
N GLY A 6 13.76 10.65 67.27
CA GLY A 6 12.32 11.09 67.31
C GLY A 6 12.02 12.41 68.09
N SER A 7 10.79 12.73 68.53
CA SER A 7 9.60 11.88 68.79
C SER A 7 8.27 12.67 69.02
N LEU A 8 7.11 12.01 68.76
CA LEU A 8 5.74 12.13 69.33
C LEU A 8 5.11 13.46 69.82
N TYR A 9 3.84 13.69 69.45
CA TYR A 9 2.72 13.83 70.42
C TYR A 9 1.33 13.44 69.83
N LYS A 10 0.32 13.21 70.69
CA LYS A 10 -1.05 12.73 70.35
C LYS A 10 -2.17 13.64 70.89
N ARG A 11 -3.37 13.62 70.27
CA ARG A 11 -4.74 13.72 70.87
C ARG A 11 -5.80 13.53 69.76
N THR A 12 -6.51 12.39 69.63
CA THR A 12 -7.67 11.83 70.38
C THR A 12 -9.06 12.33 69.92
N LEU A 13 -9.88 11.38 69.44
CA LEU A 13 -11.34 11.44 69.23
C LEU A 13 -12.13 11.45 70.55
N PRO A 14 -13.45 11.71 70.48
CA PRO A 14 -14.45 10.84 71.11
C PRO A 14 -15.44 10.21 70.11
N VAL A 15 -16.25 9.25 70.56
CA VAL A 15 -17.11 8.38 69.74
C VAL A 15 -18.49 8.17 70.38
N CYS A 16 -19.55 8.17 69.57
CA CYS A 16 -20.84 7.47 69.73
C CYS A 16 -21.51 7.45 68.32
N SER A 17 -22.09 6.38 67.76
CA SER A 17 -22.96 5.29 68.28
C SER A 17 -24.35 5.82 68.69
N VAL A 18 -25.49 5.23 68.30
CA VAL A 18 -25.81 3.83 67.94
C VAL A 18 -26.69 3.75 66.66
N ALA A 19 -26.74 2.58 66.04
CA ALA A 19 -27.45 2.26 64.79
C ALA A 19 -28.98 2.10 64.91
N LEU A 20 -29.64 1.99 63.75
CA LEU A 20 -30.63 0.93 63.54
C LEU A 20 -30.49 0.29 62.15
N LEU A 21 -30.85 -0.98 62.05
CA LEU A 21 -30.76 -1.81 60.84
C LEU A 21 -32.12 -1.89 60.13
N ALA A 22 -32.13 -1.86 58.80
CA ALA A 22 -33.30 -2.26 58.01
C ALA A 22 -32.82 -2.95 56.72
N LEU A 23 -33.15 -4.24 56.57
CA LEU A 23 -33.01 -4.93 55.29
C LEU A 23 -34.19 -4.58 54.40
N LEU A 24 -33.96 -4.43 53.10
CA LEU A 24 -34.97 -4.74 52.08
C LEU A 24 -34.29 -5.38 50.86
N THR A 25 -35.00 -6.27 50.20
CA THR A 25 -34.46 -7.30 49.30
C THR A 25 -34.44 -6.86 47.84
N ALA A 26 -33.45 -7.36 47.09
CA ALA A 26 -33.46 -7.26 45.63
C ALA A 26 -34.61 -8.05 45.00
N ALA A 27 -35.29 -7.43 44.03
CA ALA A 27 -36.19 -8.06 43.08
C ALA A 27 -36.07 -7.29 41.74
N PRO A 28 -36.24 -7.95 40.57
CA PRO A 28 -35.83 -7.38 39.29
C PRO A 28 -36.88 -6.41 38.71
N VAL A 29 -36.40 -5.35 38.04
CA VAL A 29 -37.19 -4.61 37.06
C VAL A 29 -37.06 -5.33 35.72
N ALA A 30 -38.15 -5.92 35.24
CA ALA A 30 -38.17 -6.65 33.97
C ALA A 30 -38.18 -5.67 32.78
N TYR A 31 -37.17 -5.75 31.92
CA TYR A 31 -37.33 -5.38 30.52
C TYR A 31 -37.95 -6.57 29.78
N ALA A 32 -38.97 -6.31 28.96
CA ALA A 32 -39.69 -7.35 28.22
C ALA A 32 -38.79 -7.97 27.14
N GLN A 33 -38.82 -9.30 27.02
CA GLN A 33 -38.29 -10.00 25.85
C GLN A 33 -39.34 -10.01 24.74
N ASP A 34 -39.51 -8.88 24.06
CA ASP A 34 -40.21 -8.87 22.78
C ASP A 34 -39.24 -9.37 21.69
N THR A 35 -39.38 -10.65 21.34
CA THR A 35 -38.76 -11.22 20.14
C THR A 35 -39.57 -10.85 18.90
N PRO A 36 -39.00 -10.13 17.91
CA PRO A 36 -39.49 -10.22 16.54
C PRO A 36 -39.23 -11.66 16.05
N ALA A 37 -40.27 -12.32 15.56
CA ALA A 37 -40.12 -13.65 14.97
C ALA A 37 -39.30 -13.59 13.66
N ALA A 38 -38.74 -14.73 13.25
CA ALA A 38 -38.21 -14.85 11.91
C ALA A 38 -39.32 -14.65 10.87
N ALA A 39 -39.05 -13.80 9.87
CA ALA A 39 -39.90 -13.60 8.71
C ALA A 39 -39.04 -13.73 7.45
N ASP A 40 -39.16 -14.90 6.84
CA ASP A 40 -38.91 -15.29 5.44
C ASP A 40 -37.73 -14.67 4.67
N ALA A 41 -36.86 -15.57 4.18
CA ALA A 41 -35.85 -15.24 3.18
C ALA A 41 -36.46 -15.31 1.76
N GLU A 42 -36.71 -14.16 1.15
CA GLU A 42 -36.97 -14.05 -0.29
C GLU A 42 -35.97 -13.11 -0.99
N GLY A 43 -35.51 -13.53 -2.18
CA GLY A 43 -35.17 -12.63 -3.29
C GLY A 43 -34.12 -11.53 -3.05
N ALA A 44 -32.86 -11.90 -2.83
CA ALA A 44 -31.75 -10.97 -3.08
C ALA A 44 -31.62 -10.70 -4.60
N GLN A 45 -32.31 -9.67 -5.10
CA GLN A 45 -32.12 -9.17 -6.46
C GLN A 45 -31.00 -8.12 -6.52
N PRO A 46 -30.25 -8.03 -7.63
CA PRO A 46 -29.11 -7.12 -7.75
C PRO A 46 -29.52 -5.65 -7.78
N LEU A 47 -28.61 -4.78 -7.35
CA LEU A 47 -28.77 -3.32 -7.41
C LEU A 47 -28.98 -2.87 -8.86
N LEU A 48 -30.08 -2.17 -9.11
CA LEU A 48 -30.38 -1.59 -10.42
C LEU A 48 -29.50 -0.37 -10.72
N SER A 49 -29.12 -0.28 -11.99
CA SER A 49 -28.35 0.82 -12.60
C SER A 49 -28.83 2.21 -12.21
N LEU A 50 -27.88 3.12 -11.93
CA LEU A 50 -28.12 4.55 -11.76
C LEU A 50 -28.39 5.19 -13.14
N ALA A 51 -29.67 5.28 -13.51
CA ALA A 51 -30.10 6.02 -14.69
C ALA A 51 -29.98 7.55 -14.48
N PRO A 52 -29.53 8.33 -15.48
CA PRO A 52 -29.37 9.78 -15.35
C PRO A 52 -30.70 10.54 -15.32
N LEU A 53 -30.68 11.72 -14.68
CA LEU A 53 -31.84 12.60 -14.54
C LEU A 53 -32.29 13.20 -15.90
N PRO A 54 -33.60 13.42 -16.12
CA PRO A 54 -34.12 13.96 -17.38
C PRO A 54 -33.88 15.48 -17.51
N PRO A 55 -33.59 15.98 -18.73
CA PRO A 55 -33.45 17.41 -18.97
C PRO A 55 -34.81 18.15 -18.94
N GLY A 56 -34.80 19.40 -18.49
CA GLY A 56 -35.99 20.25 -18.43
C GLY A 56 -36.50 20.71 -19.80
N SER A 57 -37.79 21.05 -19.87
CA SER A 57 -38.48 21.46 -21.10
C SER A 57 -38.04 22.83 -21.62
N VAL A 58 -37.71 22.90 -22.92
CA VAL A 58 -37.53 24.15 -23.68
C VAL A 58 -38.49 24.13 -24.88
N GLN A 59 -39.08 25.29 -25.22
CA GLN A 59 -40.04 25.42 -26.33
C GLN A 59 -39.36 25.55 -27.71
N PRO A 60 -40.04 25.19 -28.81
CA PRO A 60 -39.45 25.18 -30.15
C PRO A 60 -39.40 26.58 -30.80
N GLU A 61 -38.30 26.87 -31.49
CA GLU A 61 -38.17 28.06 -32.35
C GLU A 61 -38.18 27.70 -33.85
N ALA A 62 -38.39 28.68 -34.73
CA ALA A 62 -38.83 28.47 -36.11
C ALA A 62 -37.69 28.28 -37.15
N PRO A 63 -37.93 27.56 -38.27
CA PRO A 63 -36.86 27.14 -39.20
C PRO A 63 -36.52 28.15 -40.31
N LYS A 64 -35.24 28.20 -40.71
CA LYS A 64 -34.69 28.80 -41.96
C LYS A 64 -33.16 28.61 -42.04
N PRO A 65 -32.54 28.65 -43.23
CA PRO A 65 -32.88 27.94 -44.47
C PRO A 65 -31.70 27.07 -44.96
N GLU A 66 -31.89 26.26 -46.02
CA GLU A 66 -30.83 25.39 -46.56
C GLU A 66 -29.73 26.18 -47.32
N GLY A 67 -28.46 25.76 -47.12
CA GLY A 67 -27.30 26.14 -47.95
C GLY A 67 -26.91 25.01 -48.93
N PRO A 68 -26.15 25.32 -50.00
CA PRO A 68 -25.93 24.38 -51.11
C PRO A 68 -25.01 23.20 -50.74
N LYS A 69 -25.35 22.01 -51.28
CA LYS A 69 -24.53 20.80 -51.15
C LYS A 69 -23.22 20.89 -51.95
N ALA A 70 -22.13 20.43 -51.35
CA ALA A 70 -20.87 20.08 -52.00
C ALA A 70 -20.72 18.54 -52.08
N PRO A 71 -19.83 17.98 -52.94
CA PRO A 71 -20.00 16.61 -53.46
C PRO A 71 -19.73 15.46 -52.48
N GLU A 72 -20.43 14.34 -52.70
CA GLU A 72 -20.11 13.03 -52.11
C GLU A 72 -18.83 12.47 -52.73
N ALA A 73 -17.73 12.44 -51.98
CA ALA A 73 -16.45 11.92 -52.47
C ALA A 73 -15.56 11.28 -51.39
N MET A 74 -16.14 10.54 -50.43
CA MET A 74 -15.41 9.47 -49.72
C MET A 74 -16.38 8.42 -49.17
N ALA A 75 -16.21 7.17 -49.60
CA ALA A 75 -16.98 6.05 -49.07
C ALA A 75 -16.58 5.79 -47.61
N LYS A 76 -17.58 5.49 -46.76
CA LYS A 76 -17.38 5.29 -45.33
C LYS A 76 -16.50 4.07 -45.07
N SER A 77 -15.22 4.28 -44.74
CA SER A 77 -14.59 3.40 -43.77
C SER A 77 -15.34 3.59 -42.45
N LYS A 78 -16.22 2.63 -42.13
CA LYS A 78 -16.60 2.43 -40.73
C LYS A 78 -15.39 1.84 -40.03
N THR A 79 -14.53 2.70 -39.49
CA THR A 79 -13.78 2.30 -38.30
C THR A 79 -14.84 2.03 -37.24
N GLU A 80 -15.09 0.76 -36.94
CA GLU A 80 -15.96 0.43 -35.81
C GLU A 80 -15.29 0.98 -34.56
N ALA A 81 -16.03 1.75 -33.76
CA ALA A 81 -15.55 2.11 -32.44
C ALA A 81 -15.29 0.80 -31.68
N PRO A 82 -14.14 0.65 -31.01
CA PRO A 82 -13.81 -0.60 -30.35
C PRO A 82 -14.95 -0.99 -29.41
N ALA A 83 -15.42 -2.23 -29.53
CA ALA A 83 -16.55 -2.71 -28.74
C ALA A 83 -16.24 -2.51 -27.26
N VAL A 84 -17.10 -1.78 -26.55
CA VAL A 84 -16.93 -1.53 -25.11
C VAL A 84 -17.04 -2.88 -24.41
N VAL A 85 -15.91 -3.37 -23.91
CA VAL A 85 -15.82 -4.62 -23.15
C VAL A 85 -16.46 -4.37 -21.79
N GLU A 86 -17.73 -4.72 -21.65
CA GLU A 86 -18.42 -4.67 -20.37
C GLU A 86 -17.71 -5.58 -19.36
N GLN A 87 -17.31 -5.01 -18.22
CA GLN A 87 -16.60 -5.71 -17.16
C GLN A 87 -17.56 -6.15 -16.06
N ASP A 88 -17.46 -7.42 -15.67
CA ASP A 88 -18.16 -7.98 -14.53
C ASP A 88 -17.55 -7.46 -13.22
N ILE A 89 -18.11 -6.36 -12.70
CA ILE A 89 -17.68 -5.74 -11.43
C ILE A 89 -18.02 -6.60 -10.19
N ARG A 90 -18.60 -7.79 -10.35
CA ARG A 90 -18.84 -8.69 -9.21
C ARG A 90 -17.51 -9.21 -8.66
N PRO A 91 -17.32 -9.24 -7.33
CA PRO A 91 -16.18 -9.93 -6.73
C PRO A 91 -16.30 -11.44 -6.98
N PRO A 92 -15.19 -12.19 -7.11
CA PRO A 92 -15.19 -13.59 -7.54
C PRO A 92 -15.98 -14.52 -6.60
N SER A 93 -16.05 -14.25 -5.29
CA SER A 93 -16.94 -14.98 -4.37
C SER A 93 -18.44 -14.84 -4.66
N ILE A 94 -18.84 -13.83 -5.44
CA ILE A 94 -20.22 -13.60 -5.91
C ILE A 94 -20.37 -14.00 -7.39
N ALA A 95 -19.35 -13.78 -8.22
CA ALA A 95 -19.37 -14.17 -9.63
C ALA A 95 -19.38 -15.69 -9.82
N PHE A 96 -18.61 -16.42 -8.99
CA PHE A 96 -18.48 -17.88 -9.07
C PHE A 96 -19.31 -18.64 -8.02
N ASP A 97 -20.06 -17.97 -7.12
CA ASP A 97 -20.96 -18.65 -6.17
C ASP A 97 -20.22 -19.78 -5.39
N GLY A 98 -20.87 -20.90 -5.07
CA GLY A 98 -20.26 -22.06 -4.42
C GLY A 98 -19.05 -22.70 -5.13
N LEU A 99 -18.79 -22.39 -6.42
CA LEU A 99 -17.56 -22.83 -7.09
C LEU A 99 -16.33 -22.17 -6.46
N PHE A 100 -16.40 -20.89 -6.07
CA PHE A 100 -15.29 -20.17 -5.42
C PHE A 100 -14.81 -20.91 -4.16
N ALA A 101 -15.74 -21.22 -3.26
CA ALA A 101 -15.47 -21.96 -2.03
C ALA A 101 -14.98 -23.39 -2.30
N ALA A 102 -15.48 -24.04 -3.36
CA ALA A 102 -15.03 -25.37 -3.76
C ALA A 102 -13.58 -25.37 -4.28
N ILE A 103 -13.17 -24.36 -5.06
CA ILE A 103 -11.79 -24.22 -5.56
C ILE A 103 -10.81 -24.11 -4.38
N HIS A 104 -11.09 -23.27 -3.38
CA HIS A 104 -10.27 -23.18 -2.16
C HIS A 104 -10.17 -24.52 -1.41
N GLN A 105 -11.25 -25.31 -1.35
CA GLN A 105 -11.24 -26.63 -0.70
C GLN A 105 -10.29 -27.64 -1.38
N THR A 106 -10.00 -27.49 -2.68
CA THR A 106 -9.03 -28.37 -3.39
C THR A 106 -7.58 -28.23 -2.89
N ARG A 107 -7.25 -27.09 -2.26
CA ARG A 107 -5.88 -26.68 -1.90
C ARG A 107 -4.88 -26.84 -3.06
N MET A 108 -5.29 -26.49 -4.29
CA MET A 108 -4.39 -26.53 -5.46
C MET A 108 -3.41 -25.36 -5.52
N PHE A 109 -3.74 -24.23 -4.89
CA PHE A 109 -2.86 -23.07 -4.71
C PHE A 109 -2.46 -22.92 -3.25
N THR A 110 -1.25 -22.42 -3.00
CA THR A 110 -0.73 -22.12 -1.66
C THR A 110 -1.14 -20.73 -1.17
N ASP A 111 -1.21 -19.75 -2.06
CA ASP A 111 -1.76 -18.41 -1.80
C ASP A 111 -3.25 -18.37 -2.22
N PRO A 112 -4.19 -18.03 -1.33
CA PRO A 112 -5.61 -17.92 -1.67
C PRO A 112 -5.91 -16.81 -2.70
N LYS A 113 -5.11 -15.75 -2.80
CA LYS A 113 -5.34 -14.65 -3.76
C LYS A 113 -5.33 -15.12 -5.20
N VAL A 114 -4.60 -16.20 -5.53
CA VAL A 114 -4.62 -16.81 -6.86
C VAL A 114 -6.04 -17.20 -7.29
N VAL A 115 -6.90 -17.67 -6.35
CA VAL A 115 -8.31 -18.00 -6.63
C VAL A 115 -9.18 -16.75 -6.88
N SER A 116 -8.72 -15.58 -6.44
CA SER A 116 -9.36 -14.28 -6.74
C SER A 116 -8.80 -13.60 -7.99
N ASP A 117 -7.61 -14.01 -8.44
CA ASP A 117 -6.94 -13.44 -9.61
C ASP A 117 -7.16 -14.26 -10.90
N ILE A 118 -7.60 -15.53 -10.82
CA ILE A 118 -7.90 -16.38 -11.98
C ILE A 118 -8.95 -15.76 -12.91
N VAL A 119 -8.66 -15.78 -14.22
CA VAL A 119 -9.56 -15.25 -15.25
C VAL A 119 -10.26 -16.40 -15.97
N PRO A 120 -11.60 -16.48 -15.98
CA PRO A 120 -12.33 -17.58 -16.59
C PRO A 120 -12.32 -17.51 -18.13
N ASP A 121 -12.43 -18.66 -18.80
CA ASP A 121 -12.45 -18.78 -20.27
C ASP A 121 -13.78 -18.36 -20.92
N ARG A 122 -14.84 -18.26 -20.12
CA ARG A 122 -16.23 -17.91 -20.50
C ARG A 122 -16.92 -17.20 -19.33
N SER A 123 -18.21 -16.88 -19.47
CA SER A 123 -18.92 -16.16 -18.41
C SER A 123 -18.93 -16.94 -17.08
N PRO A 124 -18.76 -16.27 -15.92
CA PRO A 124 -18.87 -16.91 -14.61
C PRO A 124 -20.18 -17.68 -14.41
N THR A 125 -21.28 -17.17 -14.97
CA THR A 125 -22.61 -17.80 -14.93
C THR A 125 -22.61 -19.15 -15.64
N ASP A 126 -21.98 -19.24 -16.83
CA ASP A 126 -21.90 -20.49 -17.59
C ASP A 126 -20.96 -21.50 -16.94
N LEU A 127 -19.84 -21.06 -16.33
CA LEU A 127 -18.94 -21.95 -15.58
C LEU A 127 -19.60 -22.50 -14.32
N VAL A 128 -20.34 -21.69 -13.59
CA VAL A 128 -21.11 -22.15 -12.41
C VAL A 128 -22.21 -23.12 -12.83
N ALA A 129 -22.88 -22.89 -13.97
CA ALA A 129 -23.87 -23.81 -14.53
C ALA A 129 -23.25 -25.13 -15.00
N LEU A 130 -22.09 -25.09 -15.66
CA LEU A 130 -21.34 -26.26 -16.11
C LEU A 130 -20.84 -27.07 -14.92
N TRP A 131 -20.14 -26.44 -13.97
CA TRP A 131 -19.69 -27.08 -12.73
C TRP A 131 -20.83 -27.76 -11.97
N LYS A 132 -21.99 -27.11 -11.84
CA LYS A 132 -23.17 -27.70 -11.18
C LYS A 132 -23.73 -28.93 -11.91
N GLN A 133 -23.53 -29.05 -13.23
CA GLN A 133 -23.88 -30.26 -14.00
C GLN A 133 -22.79 -31.35 -13.91
N GLU A 134 -21.53 -30.96 -13.74
CA GLU A 134 -20.37 -31.86 -13.85
C GLU A 134 -19.94 -32.46 -12.51
N LYS A 135 -20.04 -31.70 -11.41
CA LYS A 135 -19.47 -32.03 -10.09
C LYS A 135 -19.92 -33.38 -9.49
N ASP A 136 -21.08 -33.88 -9.89
CA ASP A 136 -21.66 -35.14 -9.39
C ASP A 136 -21.47 -36.31 -10.38
N LYS A 137 -20.79 -36.09 -11.52
CA LYS A 137 -20.51 -37.14 -12.52
C LYS A 137 -19.38 -38.06 -12.04
N PRO A 138 -19.46 -39.39 -12.29
CA PRO A 138 -18.34 -40.29 -12.03
C PRO A 138 -17.08 -39.87 -12.78
N GLY A 139 -15.96 -39.72 -12.07
CA GLY A 139 -14.68 -39.32 -12.64
C GLY A 139 -14.43 -37.80 -12.72
N PHE A 140 -15.35 -36.95 -12.26
CA PHE A 140 -15.11 -35.51 -12.18
C PHE A 140 -13.96 -35.17 -11.22
N ASN A 141 -13.08 -34.24 -11.63
CA ASN A 141 -12.02 -33.69 -10.81
C ASN A 141 -12.01 -32.16 -10.91
N LEU A 142 -12.16 -31.47 -9.77
CA LEU A 142 -12.24 -30.02 -9.73
C LEU A 142 -10.90 -29.34 -10.08
N LYS A 143 -9.74 -30.00 -9.89
CA LYS A 143 -8.44 -29.42 -10.27
C LYS A 143 -8.26 -29.37 -11.78
N ASP A 144 -8.74 -30.41 -12.46
CA ASP A 144 -8.70 -30.51 -13.92
C ASP A 144 -9.69 -29.50 -14.51
N PHE A 145 -10.93 -29.45 -14.00
CA PHE A 145 -11.93 -28.43 -14.35
C PHE A 145 -11.44 -26.99 -14.19
N VAL A 146 -10.68 -26.67 -13.14
CA VAL A 146 -10.08 -25.34 -12.98
C VAL A 146 -8.99 -25.09 -14.02
N THR A 147 -8.17 -26.10 -14.33
CA THR A 147 -7.09 -25.99 -15.32
C THR A 147 -7.63 -25.84 -16.75
N ASP A 148 -8.75 -26.49 -17.07
CA ASP A 148 -9.38 -26.46 -18.40
C ASP A 148 -10.21 -25.19 -18.66
N HIS A 149 -10.61 -24.44 -17.61
CA HIS A 149 -11.55 -23.31 -17.73
C HIS A 149 -11.08 -21.99 -17.13
N PHE A 150 -9.91 -21.92 -16.50
CA PHE A 150 -9.38 -20.68 -15.93
C PHE A 150 -7.93 -20.43 -16.34
N THR A 151 -7.66 -19.24 -16.85
CA THR A 151 -6.31 -18.71 -16.99
C THR A 151 -5.76 -18.41 -15.60
N ILE A 152 -4.80 -19.21 -15.16
CA ILE A 152 -4.04 -18.97 -13.93
C ILE A 152 -3.06 -17.83 -14.20
N PRO A 153 -3.02 -16.76 -13.38
CA PRO A 153 -2.11 -15.65 -13.58
C PRO A 153 -0.65 -16.10 -13.51
N ALA A 154 0.14 -15.70 -14.50
CA ALA A 154 1.58 -15.78 -14.42
C ALA A 154 2.09 -14.77 -13.39
N LEU A 155 2.26 -15.20 -12.13
CA LEU A 155 2.95 -14.40 -11.13
C LEU A 155 4.32 -14.03 -11.65
N ARG A 156 4.52 -12.74 -11.97
CA ARG A 156 5.85 -12.15 -12.21
C ARG A 156 6.57 -12.02 -10.86
N SER A 157 6.78 -13.15 -10.18
CA SER A 157 7.72 -13.21 -9.07
C SER A 157 9.07 -12.83 -9.65
N ALA A 158 9.59 -11.67 -9.26
CA ALA A 158 10.93 -11.26 -9.63
C ALA A 158 11.90 -12.28 -9.01
N ALA A 159 12.35 -13.23 -9.82
CA ALA A 159 13.48 -14.12 -9.53
C ALA A 159 14.78 -13.30 -9.67
N TYR A 160 14.81 -12.18 -8.95
CA TYR A 160 15.80 -11.14 -9.06
C TYR A 160 17.11 -11.68 -8.50
N THR A 161 18.06 -11.92 -9.40
CA THR A 161 19.41 -12.31 -9.05
C THR A 161 20.26 -11.06 -9.22
N ARG A 162 20.62 -10.43 -8.10
CA ARG A 162 21.48 -9.24 -8.07
C ARG A 162 22.73 -9.48 -8.93
N LYS A 163 23.03 -8.55 -9.85
CA LYS A 163 24.27 -8.61 -10.64
C LYS A 163 25.47 -8.38 -9.70
N PRO A 164 26.65 -8.98 -9.93
CA PRO A 164 27.74 -8.98 -8.95
C PRO A 164 28.14 -7.58 -8.43
N ASP A 165 28.04 -6.60 -9.32
CA ASP A 165 28.46 -5.19 -9.29
C ASP A 165 27.34 -4.19 -8.97
N GLU A 166 26.09 -4.62 -8.94
CA GLU A 166 24.90 -3.76 -8.86
C GLU A 166 24.71 -3.15 -7.46
N ASN A 167 24.77 -1.82 -7.35
CA ASN A 167 24.62 -1.13 -6.07
C ASN A 167 23.15 -0.92 -5.69
N VAL A 168 22.89 -0.37 -4.49
CA VAL A 168 21.50 -0.22 -4.00
C VAL A 168 20.67 0.82 -4.77
N ARG A 169 21.30 1.77 -5.47
CA ARG A 169 20.60 2.70 -6.37
C ARG A 169 20.31 2.06 -7.72
N ASP A 170 21.30 1.38 -8.32
CA ASP A 170 21.10 0.61 -9.57
C ASP A 170 19.94 -0.39 -9.42
N TYR A 171 19.85 -1.04 -8.24
CA TYR A 171 18.73 -1.91 -7.87
C TYR A 171 17.39 -1.18 -7.89
N ILE A 172 17.29 -0.02 -7.23
CA ILE A 172 16.04 0.75 -7.11
C ILE A 172 15.56 1.19 -8.49
N SER A 173 16.42 1.85 -9.26
CA SER A 173 16.03 2.41 -10.55
C SER A 173 15.71 1.29 -11.56
N GLY A 174 16.48 0.20 -11.57
CA GLY A 174 16.17 -0.99 -12.37
C GLY A 174 14.92 -1.77 -11.91
N MET A 175 14.48 -1.59 -10.66
CA MET A 175 13.25 -2.20 -10.15
C MET A 175 12.00 -1.43 -10.58
N TRP A 176 12.09 -0.15 -10.94
CA TRP A 176 10.95 0.60 -11.50
C TRP A 176 10.45 -0.03 -12.81
N ASP A 177 11.33 -0.47 -13.71
CA ASP A 177 10.96 -1.22 -14.92
C ASP A 177 10.27 -2.55 -14.60
N VAL A 178 10.74 -3.26 -13.56
CA VAL A 178 10.19 -4.57 -13.15
C VAL A 178 8.81 -4.44 -12.50
N LEU A 179 8.59 -3.35 -11.74
CA LEU A 179 7.31 -3.08 -11.07
C LEU A 179 6.32 -2.30 -11.94
N THR A 180 6.75 -1.67 -13.03
CA THR A 180 5.88 -0.99 -14.00
C THR A 180 4.92 -1.96 -14.69
N ARG A 181 3.69 -1.52 -14.90
CA ARG A 181 2.69 -2.12 -15.78
C ARG A 181 2.35 -1.13 -16.89
N ASP A 182 2.16 -1.67 -18.09
CA ASP A 182 1.58 -0.93 -19.21
C ASP A 182 0.06 -0.77 -19.01
N PRO A 183 -0.61 0.18 -19.69
CA PRO A 183 -2.05 0.36 -19.58
C PRO A 183 -2.84 -0.93 -19.79
N ASP A 184 -3.82 -1.19 -18.93
CA ASP A 184 -4.53 -2.46 -18.92
C ASP A 184 -5.52 -2.56 -20.09
N VAL A 185 -5.58 -3.75 -20.71
CA VAL A 185 -6.64 -4.07 -21.67
C VAL A 185 -7.86 -4.57 -20.91
N ALA A 186 -9.02 -3.93 -21.13
CA ALA A 186 -10.28 -4.36 -20.52
C ALA A 186 -10.64 -5.81 -20.91
N MET A 187 -10.95 -6.64 -19.91
CA MET A 187 -11.29 -8.06 -20.08
C MET A 187 -12.56 -8.37 -19.27
N SER A 188 -13.63 -8.84 -19.93
CA SER A 188 -14.99 -8.90 -19.35
C SER A 188 -15.12 -9.63 -18.01
N TRP A 189 -14.26 -10.60 -17.71
CA TRP A 189 -14.33 -11.40 -16.48
C TRP A 189 -13.01 -11.40 -15.70
N SER A 190 -12.08 -10.50 -16.04
CA SER A 190 -10.90 -10.28 -15.21
C SER A 190 -11.30 -9.53 -13.95
N THR A 191 -10.77 -9.94 -12.80
CA THR A 191 -10.93 -9.17 -11.56
C THR A 191 -10.07 -7.91 -11.54
N LEU A 192 -9.09 -7.76 -12.44
CA LEU A 192 -8.29 -6.53 -12.60
C LEU A 192 -9.12 -5.44 -13.30
N LEU A 193 -9.29 -4.30 -12.62
CA LEU A 193 -10.01 -3.13 -13.14
C LEU A 193 -9.05 -2.31 -14.01
N PRO A 194 -9.35 -2.07 -15.29
CA PRO A 194 -8.34 -1.59 -16.23
C PRO A 194 -7.97 -0.12 -16.02
N LEU A 195 -6.67 0.15 -15.93
CA LEU A 195 -6.09 1.48 -15.83
C LEU A 195 -5.65 2.05 -17.20
N PRO A 196 -5.97 3.32 -17.51
CA PRO A 196 -5.65 3.95 -18.79
C PRO A 196 -4.17 4.38 -18.98
N TYR A 197 -3.36 4.46 -17.92
CA TYR A 197 -1.96 4.88 -17.99
C TYR A 197 -0.99 3.80 -17.45
N LYS A 198 0.30 4.15 -17.32
CA LYS A 198 1.31 3.28 -16.70
C LYS A 198 1.30 3.46 -15.19
N TYR A 199 1.43 2.36 -14.47
CA TYR A 199 1.46 2.34 -13.01
C TYR A 199 2.53 1.41 -12.44
N ILE A 200 3.04 1.74 -11.25
CA ILE A 200 3.88 0.84 -10.45
C ILE A 200 2.98 -0.02 -9.55
N VAL A 201 3.30 -1.31 -9.41
CA VAL A 201 2.72 -2.19 -8.37
C VAL A 201 3.71 -2.43 -7.23
N PRO A 202 3.27 -2.76 -5.99
CA PRO A 202 4.19 -2.89 -4.85
C PRO A 202 5.25 -3.99 -5.01
N GLY A 203 4.89 -5.15 -5.57
CA GLY A 203 5.80 -6.27 -5.85
C GLY A 203 5.33 -7.65 -5.35
N GLY A 204 5.99 -8.70 -5.83
CA GLY A 204 5.68 -10.08 -5.46
C GLY A 204 4.26 -10.52 -5.86
N ARG A 205 3.44 -10.87 -4.86
CA ARG A 205 2.01 -11.24 -5.01
C ARG A 205 1.11 -10.06 -5.38
N PHE A 206 1.57 -8.83 -5.16
CA PHE A 206 0.83 -7.60 -5.42
C PHE A 206 1.06 -7.19 -6.87
N ALA A 207 0.09 -7.55 -7.71
CA ALA A 207 0.13 -7.46 -9.17
C ALA A 207 -0.79 -6.36 -9.73
N GLU A 208 -1.32 -5.52 -8.84
CA GLU A 208 -2.28 -4.43 -9.04
C GLU A 208 -1.73 -3.16 -8.37
N ILE A 209 -2.19 -1.97 -8.77
CA ILE A 209 -1.88 -0.74 -8.04
C ILE A 209 -2.49 -0.84 -6.63
N TYR A 210 -1.81 -0.32 -5.60
CA TYR A 210 -2.36 -0.16 -4.25
C TYR A 210 -2.34 1.31 -3.84
N TYR A 211 -3.38 1.75 -3.12
CA TYR A 211 -3.64 3.18 -2.96
C TYR A 211 -2.51 3.92 -2.20
N TRP A 212 -2.36 3.71 -0.89
CA TRP A 212 -1.37 4.47 -0.11
C TRP A 212 0.09 4.10 -0.46
N ASP A 213 0.36 2.85 -0.83
CA ASP A 213 1.65 2.37 -1.37
C ASP A 213 2.16 3.25 -2.51
N SER A 214 1.25 3.72 -3.38
CA SER A 214 1.57 4.56 -4.52
C SER A 214 2.23 5.87 -4.08
N TYR A 215 1.79 6.51 -2.98
CA TYR A 215 2.41 7.77 -2.52
C TYR A 215 3.88 7.56 -2.14
N PHE A 216 4.18 6.51 -1.37
CA PHE A 216 5.55 6.22 -0.94
C PHE A 216 6.45 5.73 -2.08
N THR A 217 5.83 5.13 -3.11
CA THR A 217 6.48 4.77 -4.38
C THR A 217 6.78 6.00 -5.23
N MET A 218 5.84 6.93 -5.33
CA MET A 218 5.97 8.19 -6.09
C MET A 218 7.09 9.09 -5.55
N ILE A 219 7.44 9.01 -4.26
CA ILE A 219 8.65 9.66 -3.73
C ILE A 219 9.89 9.17 -4.48
N GLY A 220 10.00 7.86 -4.72
CA GLY A 220 11.10 7.29 -5.51
C GLY A 220 11.08 7.73 -6.96
N LEU A 221 9.88 7.74 -7.57
CA LEU A 221 9.72 8.22 -8.95
C LEU A 221 10.06 9.72 -9.09
N TYR A 222 9.87 10.53 -8.05
CA TYR A 222 10.28 11.93 -8.03
C TYR A 222 11.80 12.07 -7.89
N GLU A 223 12.42 11.31 -6.98
CA GLU A 223 13.85 11.37 -6.68
C GLU A 223 14.75 10.75 -7.77
N ASP A 224 14.19 9.87 -8.62
CA ASP A 224 14.82 9.27 -9.82
C ASP A 224 14.31 9.90 -11.15
N ASP A 225 13.76 11.12 -11.13
CA ASP A 225 13.27 11.89 -12.32
C ASP A 225 12.16 11.22 -13.18
N HIS A 226 11.56 10.10 -12.75
CA HIS A 226 10.40 9.44 -13.38
C HIS A 226 9.05 10.19 -13.17
N VAL A 227 9.07 11.53 -13.24
CA VAL A 227 7.92 12.43 -12.99
C VAL A 227 6.71 12.14 -13.90
N ASP A 228 6.93 11.72 -15.15
CA ASP A 228 5.83 11.38 -16.05
C ASP A 228 5.05 10.13 -15.58
N LEU A 229 5.75 9.11 -15.07
CA LEU A 229 5.13 7.92 -14.48
C LEU A 229 4.41 8.25 -13.15
N MET A 230 5.01 9.13 -12.34
CA MET A 230 4.35 9.68 -11.16
C MET A 230 3.02 10.37 -11.51
N ARG A 231 3.00 11.19 -12.57
CA ARG A 231 1.79 11.88 -13.02
C ARG A 231 0.74 10.92 -13.60
N ASP A 232 1.17 9.88 -14.29
CA ASP A 232 0.30 8.84 -14.82
C ASP A 232 -0.37 8.01 -13.70
N MET A 233 0.34 7.67 -12.63
CA MET A 233 -0.27 7.03 -11.45
C MET A 233 -1.35 7.92 -10.79
N VAL A 234 -1.16 9.25 -10.75
CA VAL A 234 -2.20 10.18 -10.26
C VAL A 234 -3.43 10.18 -11.18
N ARG A 235 -3.23 10.11 -12.51
CA ARG A 235 -4.33 10.00 -13.50
C ARG A 235 -5.08 8.67 -13.38
N ASP A 236 -4.38 7.58 -13.11
CA ASP A 236 -4.98 6.26 -12.90
C ASP A 236 -5.85 6.24 -11.64
N ILE A 237 -5.36 6.75 -10.51
CA ILE A 237 -6.14 6.91 -9.27
C ILE A 237 -7.35 7.83 -9.51
N ALA A 238 -7.17 8.95 -10.22
CA ALA A 238 -8.26 9.83 -10.63
C ALA A 238 -9.29 9.11 -11.53
N SER A 239 -8.87 8.17 -12.38
CA SER A 239 -9.77 7.37 -13.22
C SER A 239 -10.62 6.39 -12.40
N LEU A 240 -10.05 5.79 -11.36
CA LEU A 240 -10.75 4.90 -10.42
C LEU A 240 -11.75 5.67 -9.56
N ILE A 241 -11.35 6.81 -8.99
CA ILE A 241 -12.26 7.73 -8.28
C ILE A 241 -13.41 8.17 -9.18
N ASN A 242 -13.13 8.47 -10.46
CA ASN A 242 -14.15 8.87 -11.41
C ASN A 242 -15.17 7.77 -11.73
N THR A 243 -14.70 6.52 -11.86
CA THR A 243 -15.49 5.36 -12.31
C THR A 243 -16.26 4.68 -11.17
N TYR A 244 -15.64 4.56 -9.99
CA TYR A 244 -16.16 3.80 -8.84
C TYR A 244 -16.53 4.70 -7.64
N GLY A 245 -16.48 6.02 -7.81
CA GLY A 245 -16.82 7.02 -6.80
C GLY A 245 -15.80 7.16 -5.65
N HIS A 246 -14.75 6.33 -5.66
CA HIS A 246 -13.66 6.33 -4.68
C HIS A 246 -12.45 5.60 -5.28
N MET A 247 -11.28 5.79 -4.69
CA MET A 247 -10.14 4.92 -4.95
C MET A 247 -10.33 3.61 -4.15
N PRO A 248 -10.49 2.44 -4.78
CA PRO A 248 -10.49 1.16 -4.07
C PRO A 248 -9.11 0.86 -3.47
N ASN A 249 -9.03 -0.10 -2.54
CA ASN A 249 -7.79 -0.55 -1.91
C ASN A 249 -6.64 -0.79 -2.91
N GLY A 250 -6.99 -1.40 -4.05
CA GLY A 250 -6.23 -1.51 -5.29
C GLY A 250 -7.15 -1.78 -6.48
N ASN A 251 -6.65 -1.83 -7.72
CA ASN A 251 -7.49 -1.96 -8.93
C ASN A 251 -8.08 -3.38 -9.15
N ARG A 252 -8.85 -3.91 -8.20
CA ARG A 252 -9.52 -5.23 -8.26
C ARG A 252 -11.00 -5.20 -7.88
N THR A 253 -11.82 -6.05 -8.51
CA THR A 253 -13.29 -6.14 -8.23
C THR A 253 -13.60 -6.50 -6.78
N TYR A 254 -12.77 -7.32 -6.11
CA TYR A 254 -12.92 -7.65 -4.70
C TYR A 254 -12.47 -6.53 -3.73
N TYR A 255 -11.79 -5.50 -4.24
CA TYR A 255 -11.44 -4.29 -3.50
C TYR A 255 -12.46 -3.15 -3.67
N LEU A 256 -13.38 -3.21 -4.64
CA LEU A 256 -14.45 -2.20 -4.82
C LEU A 256 -15.38 -1.98 -3.61
N SER A 257 -15.27 -2.81 -2.57
CA SER A 257 -16.05 -2.65 -1.34
C SER A 257 -15.40 -1.75 -0.28
N ARG A 258 -14.14 -1.33 -0.45
CA ARG A 258 -13.38 -0.50 0.52
C ARG A 258 -12.26 0.30 -0.15
N SER A 259 -11.82 1.38 0.50
CA SER A 259 -10.66 2.16 0.05
C SER A 259 -9.33 1.59 0.57
N GLY A 260 -8.28 2.41 0.51
CA GLY A 260 -7.10 2.35 1.38
C GLY A 260 -7.08 3.59 2.28
N LEU A 261 -5.90 4.01 2.75
CA LEU A 261 -5.75 5.32 3.40
C LEU A 261 -5.79 6.47 2.36
N PRO A 262 -6.50 7.59 2.61
CA PRO A 262 -6.72 8.64 1.62
C PRO A 262 -5.50 9.54 1.39
N PHE A 263 -4.57 9.06 0.58
CA PHE A 263 -3.31 9.74 0.24
C PHE A 263 -3.37 10.58 -1.06
N PHE A 264 -4.48 10.61 -1.81
CA PHE A 264 -4.56 11.36 -3.07
C PHE A 264 -4.30 12.87 -2.88
N SER A 265 -4.72 13.46 -1.77
CA SER A 265 -4.35 14.85 -1.42
C SER A 265 -2.83 15.06 -1.33
N LEU A 266 -2.11 14.16 -0.66
CA LEU A 266 -0.63 14.17 -0.53
C LEU A 266 0.09 13.84 -1.84
N MET A 267 -0.51 13.00 -2.69
CA MET A 267 -0.03 12.75 -4.06
C MET A 267 -0.10 14.02 -4.92
N LEU A 268 -1.12 14.86 -4.72
CA LEU A 268 -1.23 16.16 -5.39
C LEU A 268 -0.24 17.18 -4.83
N ASP A 269 0.11 17.17 -3.54
CA ASP A 269 1.21 18.01 -3.02
C ASP A 269 2.56 17.67 -3.67
N LEU A 270 2.85 16.36 -3.81
CA LEU A 270 4.06 15.87 -4.44
C LEU A 270 4.08 16.22 -5.94
N LEU A 271 2.97 16.02 -6.65
CA LEU A 271 2.85 16.44 -8.05
C LEU A 271 2.95 17.96 -8.20
N ALA A 272 2.33 18.75 -7.31
CA ALA A 272 2.41 20.21 -7.29
C ALA A 272 3.81 20.75 -6.94
N SER A 273 4.69 19.92 -6.38
CA SER A 273 6.09 20.28 -6.16
C SER A 273 6.89 20.33 -7.48
N HIS A 274 6.41 19.66 -8.54
CA HIS A 274 6.92 19.77 -9.91
C HIS A 274 6.01 20.60 -10.83
N ASP A 275 4.73 20.21 -10.99
CA ASP A 275 3.79 20.83 -11.92
C ASP A 275 3.25 22.19 -11.42
N GLY A 276 3.45 22.51 -10.14
CA GLY A 276 2.93 23.71 -9.50
C GLY A 276 1.43 23.62 -9.16
N GLN A 277 0.85 24.79 -8.87
CA GLN A 277 -0.50 24.93 -8.32
C GLN A 277 -1.64 24.42 -9.23
N ILE A 278 -1.35 24.13 -10.51
CA ILE A 278 -2.31 23.57 -11.47
C ILE A 278 -2.78 22.16 -11.09
N ALA A 279 -1.96 21.37 -10.39
CA ALA A 279 -2.34 20.02 -9.97
C ALA A 279 -3.62 20.01 -9.12
N TYR A 280 -3.72 20.91 -8.12
CA TYR A 280 -4.87 21.01 -7.23
C TYR A 280 -6.17 21.36 -7.96
N THR A 281 -6.13 22.22 -8.98
CA THR A 281 -7.32 22.63 -9.74
C THR A 281 -7.68 21.67 -10.86
N SER A 282 -6.68 20.96 -11.43
CA SER A 282 -6.90 19.90 -12.42
C SER A 282 -7.59 18.66 -11.83
N PHE A 283 -7.32 18.31 -10.57
CA PHE A 283 -7.87 17.14 -9.88
C PHE A 283 -8.89 17.48 -8.77
N LEU A 284 -9.40 18.71 -8.76
CA LEU A 284 -10.44 19.18 -7.83
C LEU A 284 -11.75 18.35 -7.88
N PRO A 285 -12.25 17.91 -9.06
CA PRO A 285 -13.44 17.04 -9.11
C PRO A 285 -13.25 15.70 -8.38
N GLU A 286 -12.04 15.15 -8.43
CA GLU A 286 -11.69 13.87 -7.83
C GLU A 286 -11.42 13.99 -6.34
N LEU A 287 -10.75 15.06 -5.89
CA LEU A 287 -10.66 15.43 -4.47
C LEU A 287 -12.05 15.55 -3.83
N GLN A 288 -13.00 16.19 -4.53
CA GLN A 288 -14.39 16.31 -4.05
C GLN A 288 -15.08 14.94 -3.97
N LYS A 289 -14.93 14.08 -4.99
CA LYS A 289 -15.50 12.73 -4.98
C LYS A 289 -14.97 11.86 -3.84
N GLU A 290 -13.66 11.91 -3.57
CA GLU A 290 -13.08 11.22 -2.42
C GLU A 290 -13.68 11.73 -1.11
N TYR A 291 -13.78 13.04 -0.92
CA TYR A 291 -14.40 13.61 0.29
C TYR A 291 -15.87 13.19 0.46
N ASP A 292 -16.63 13.17 -0.64
CA ASP A 292 -18.03 12.75 -0.65
C ASP A 292 -18.19 11.25 -0.29
N TYR A 293 -17.19 10.41 -0.61
CA TYR A 293 -17.11 9.01 -0.16
C TYR A 293 -16.86 8.92 1.36
N TRP A 294 -15.79 9.53 1.88
CA TRP A 294 -15.44 9.42 3.29
C TRP A 294 -16.49 10.06 4.22
N THR A 295 -17.18 11.11 3.75
CA THR A 295 -18.28 11.77 4.48
C THR A 295 -19.66 11.18 4.22
N PHE A 296 -19.77 10.07 3.47
CA PHE A 296 -21.06 9.54 3.01
C PHE A 296 -22.06 9.27 4.15
N GLY A 297 -23.11 10.10 4.20
CA GLY A 297 -24.19 10.02 5.19
C GLY A 297 -24.01 10.88 6.44
N ALA A 298 -22.91 11.64 6.58
CA ALA A 298 -22.62 12.50 7.72
C ALA A 298 -23.73 13.52 8.04
N ALA A 299 -24.33 14.11 7.00
CA ALA A 299 -25.28 15.22 7.11
C ALA A 299 -26.52 14.90 7.96
N ASN A 300 -26.98 13.65 7.97
CA ASN A 300 -28.17 13.20 8.69
C ASN A 300 -27.86 12.18 9.81
N LEU A 301 -26.58 12.04 10.20
CA LEU A 301 -26.14 11.09 11.23
C LEU A 301 -26.41 11.66 12.64
N PRO A 302 -27.22 11.00 13.50
CA PRO A 302 -27.47 11.46 14.87
C PRO A 302 -26.24 11.33 15.78
N PRO A 303 -26.12 12.15 16.85
CA PRO A 303 -25.09 11.98 17.88
C PRO A 303 -25.15 10.60 18.54
N GLY A 304 -23.98 10.00 18.77
CA GLY A 304 -23.84 8.64 19.31
C GLY A 304 -24.01 7.52 18.27
N MET A 305 -24.09 7.85 16.98
CA MET A 305 -24.26 6.86 15.89
C MET A 305 -23.10 6.89 14.90
N ALA A 306 -22.96 5.79 14.15
CA ALA A 306 -22.02 5.65 13.05
C ALA A 306 -22.72 5.16 11.78
N ARG A 307 -22.28 5.65 10.62
CA ARG A 307 -22.74 5.21 9.29
C ARG A 307 -21.53 5.19 8.35
N HIS A 308 -21.26 4.03 7.76
CA HIS A 308 -20.06 3.81 6.93
C HIS A 308 -18.81 4.29 7.69
N HIS A 309 -17.91 5.02 7.05
CA HIS A 309 -16.70 5.60 7.63
C HIS A 309 -16.95 6.68 8.68
N VAL A 310 -18.16 7.24 8.75
CA VAL A 310 -18.48 8.38 9.60
C VAL A 310 -19.00 7.96 10.96
N VAL A 311 -18.51 8.60 12.02
CA VAL A 311 -19.04 8.55 13.39
C VAL A 311 -19.40 9.96 13.84
N ARG A 312 -20.59 10.16 14.41
CA ARG A 312 -20.91 11.37 15.17
C ARG A 312 -20.93 11.02 16.65
N LEU A 313 -20.00 11.61 17.40
CA LEU A 313 -19.89 11.41 18.85
C LEU A 313 -21.09 12.01 19.61
N PRO A 314 -21.33 11.64 20.89
CA PRO A 314 -22.54 12.04 21.62
C PRO A 314 -22.73 13.55 21.82
N ASP A 315 -21.66 14.34 21.67
CA ASP A 315 -21.66 15.81 21.72
C ASP A 315 -21.79 16.49 20.35
N GLY A 316 -21.89 15.69 19.28
CA GLY A 316 -22.06 16.16 17.91
C GLY A 316 -20.77 16.23 17.07
N THR A 317 -19.57 16.07 17.66
CA THR A 317 -18.31 16.05 16.91
C THR A 317 -18.30 14.92 15.88
N LEU A 318 -17.92 15.24 14.64
CA LEU A 318 -17.80 14.29 13.54
C LEU A 318 -16.36 13.78 13.46
N MET A 319 -16.17 12.46 13.37
CA MET A 319 -14.86 11.81 13.23
C MET A 319 -14.99 10.55 12.35
N PHE A 320 -13.84 10.01 11.92
CA PHE A 320 -13.75 8.98 10.91
C PHE A 320 -13.19 7.65 11.45
N ARG A 321 -13.62 6.55 10.84
CA ARG A 321 -13.21 5.16 11.10
C ARG A 321 -13.10 4.41 9.77
N HIS A 322 -12.41 3.27 9.78
CA HIS A 322 -12.40 2.36 8.64
C HIS A 322 -13.68 1.52 8.53
N TRP A 323 -14.12 1.23 7.31
CA TRP A 323 -15.36 0.53 6.99
C TRP A 323 -15.40 -0.03 5.55
N ASP A 324 -15.15 -1.33 5.38
CA ASP A 324 -15.57 -2.04 4.15
C ASP A 324 -17.10 -2.16 4.11
N THR A 325 -17.71 -2.04 2.93
CA THR A 325 -19.16 -2.12 2.71
C THR A 325 -19.72 -3.55 2.77
N ARG A 326 -18.90 -4.59 2.65
CA ARG A 326 -19.26 -6.01 2.77
C ARG A 326 -18.99 -6.58 4.17
N SER A 327 -19.81 -7.54 4.57
CA SER A 327 -19.66 -8.37 5.79
C SER A 327 -19.67 -9.85 5.42
N ALA A 328 -18.66 -10.23 4.64
CA ALA A 328 -18.38 -11.57 4.14
C ALA A 328 -16.84 -11.73 4.13
N PRO A 329 -16.28 -12.95 4.09
CA PRO A 329 -14.82 -13.13 4.02
C PRO A 329 -14.19 -12.29 2.91
N ARG A 330 -12.97 -11.79 3.12
CA ARG A 330 -12.07 -11.32 2.05
C ARG A 330 -11.98 -12.39 0.96
N ASP A 331 -12.02 -11.99 -0.31
CA ASP A 331 -11.94 -12.94 -1.43
C ASP A 331 -10.49 -13.44 -1.51
N GLU A 332 -9.57 -12.48 -1.46
CA GLU A 332 -8.11 -12.62 -1.48
C GLU A 332 -7.52 -13.44 -0.31
N SER A 333 -8.27 -13.58 0.79
CA SER A 333 -7.87 -14.29 2.02
C SER A 333 -9.01 -15.15 2.59
N TRP A 334 -9.85 -15.69 1.71
CA TRP A 334 -11.10 -16.40 2.06
C TRP A 334 -10.94 -17.49 3.13
N PRO A 335 -9.98 -18.44 3.06
CA PRO A 335 -9.87 -19.48 4.09
C PRO A 335 -9.40 -18.95 5.45
N GLN A 336 -8.59 -17.87 5.51
CA GLN A 336 -8.16 -17.23 6.75
C GLN A 336 -9.32 -16.51 7.45
N ASP A 337 -10.10 -15.74 6.70
CA ASP A 337 -11.28 -15.04 7.23
C ASP A 337 -12.37 -16.03 7.69
N MET A 338 -12.54 -17.14 6.97
CA MET A 338 -13.43 -18.23 7.37
C MET A 338 -12.97 -18.92 8.66
N ALA A 339 -11.68 -19.22 8.82
CA ALA A 339 -11.13 -19.82 10.03
C ALA A 339 -11.25 -18.87 11.24
N THR A 340 -10.85 -17.60 11.07
CA THR A 340 -10.91 -16.57 12.12
C THR A 340 -12.34 -16.39 12.66
N ALA A 341 -13.36 -16.46 11.80
CA ALA A 341 -14.76 -16.37 12.20
C ALA A 341 -15.35 -17.68 12.78
N GLN A 342 -14.64 -18.81 12.68
CA GLN A 342 -15.01 -20.09 13.32
C GLN A 342 -14.40 -20.23 14.73
N GLU A 343 -13.31 -19.53 15.02
CA GLU A 343 -12.63 -19.54 16.33
C GLU A 343 -13.28 -18.62 17.38
N THR A 344 -14.50 -18.10 17.14
CA THR A 344 -15.18 -17.14 18.02
C THR A 344 -16.70 -17.30 18.03
N SER A 345 -17.33 -16.85 19.11
CA SER A 345 -18.80 -16.79 19.26
C SER A 345 -19.42 -15.48 18.78
N ARG A 346 -18.59 -14.53 18.29
CA ARG A 346 -19.07 -13.29 17.66
C ARG A 346 -19.82 -13.59 16.36
N PRO A 347 -20.82 -12.79 15.96
CA PRO A 347 -21.45 -12.94 14.65
C PRO A 347 -20.41 -12.81 13.54
N SER A 348 -20.29 -13.82 12.68
CA SER A 348 -19.22 -13.89 11.67
C SER A 348 -19.19 -12.67 10.73
N GLY A 349 -20.36 -12.09 10.43
CA GLY A 349 -20.49 -10.86 9.66
C GLY A 349 -19.86 -9.62 10.32
N GLU A 350 -19.79 -9.55 11.65
CA GLU A 350 -19.04 -8.50 12.35
C GLU A 350 -17.54 -8.73 12.27
N VAL A 351 -17.10 -9.98 12.51
CA VAL A 351 -15.69 -10.37 12.41
C VAL A 351 -15.13 -10.07 11.02
N TRP A 352 -15.83 -10.47 9.96
CA TRP A 352 -15.44 -10.17 8.58
C TRP A 352 -15.48 -8.68 8.24
N ARG A 353 -16.38 -7.90 8.84
CA ARG A 353 -16.43 -6.44 8.67
C ARG A 353 -15.20 -5.78 9.30
N ASP A 354 -14.81 -6.18 10.50
CA ASP A 354 -13.63 -5.65 11.20
C ASP A 354 -12.31 -6.09 10.55
N LEU A 355 -12.23 -7.33 10.04
CA LEU A 355 -11.10 -7.83 9.23
C LEU A 355 -10.93 -7.00 7.94
N ARG A 356 -12.01 -6.83 7.17
CA ARG A 356 -11.98 -6.01 5.94
C ARG A 356 -11.69 -4.53 6.22
N ALA A 357 -12.16 -3.98 7.34
CA ALA A 357 -11.83 -2.61 7.75
C ALA A 357 -10.35 -2.44 8.16
N ALA A 358 -9.69 -3.46 8.69
CA ALA A 358 -8.24 -3.41 8.93
C ALA A 358 -7.41 -3.52 7.64
N ALA A 359 -7.95 -4.15 6.59
CA ALA A 359 -7.36 -4.09 5.26
C ALA A 359 -7.57 -2.71 4.59
N GLU A 360 -8.65 -1.97 4.91
CA GLU A 360 -8.82 -0.57 4.48
C GLU A 360 -7.84 0.38 5.18
N SER A 361 -7.49 0.14 6.45
CA SER A 361 -6.46 0.93 7.14
C SER A 361 -5.04 0.63 6.67
N GLY A 362 -4.86 -0.33 5.76
CA GLY A 362 -3.55 -0.81 5.30
C GLY A 362 -2.76 -1.58 6.35
N TRP A 363 -3.30 -1.80 7.55
CA TRP A 363 -2.61 -2.44 8.68
C TRP A 363 -3.24 -3.81 9.00
N ASP A 364 -3.43 -4.69 8.01
CA ASP A 364 -3.94 -6.06 8.22
C ASP A 364 -2.81 -7.05 8.55
N PHE A 365 -2.57 -7.45 9.81
CA PHE A 365 -3.23 -7.06 11.05
C PHE A 365 -2.23 -6.52 12.08
N SER A 366 -2.75 -5.93 13.15
CA SER A 366 -2.02 -5.29 14.25
C SER A 366 -2.76 -5.46 15.58
N SER A 367 -2.03 -5.58 16.70
CA SER A 367 -2.52 -5.47 18.08
C SER A 367 -3.46 -4.29 18.29
N ARG A 368 -3.19 -3.19 17.58
CA ARG A 368 -3.94 -1.93 17.55
C ARG A 368 -5.45 -2.12 17.32
N TRP A 369 -5.83 -3.14 16.55
CA TRP A 369 -7.22 -3.43 16.20
C TRP A 369 -7.91 -4.42 17.14
N LEU A 370 -7.16 -5.04 18.07
CA LEU A 370 -7.59 -6.21 18.84
C LEU A 370 -8.03 -5.80 20.25
N ALA A 371 -9.20 -6.24 20.71
CA ALA A 371 -9.73 -5.85 22.02
C ALA A 371 -8.91 -6.37 23.23
N ASP A 372 -8.06 -7.37 23.03
CA ASP A 372 -7.07 -7.87 24.01
C ASP A 372 -5.61 -7.51 23.65
N GLY A 373 -5.40 -6.76 22.56
CA GLY A 373 -4.09 -6.42 22.00
C GLY A 373 -3.29 -7.60 21.42
N LYS A 374 -3.90 -8.78 21.20
CA LYS A 374 -3.16 -10.02 20.86
C LYS A 374 -3.87 -10.98 19.91
N THR A 375 -5.15 -11.25 20.11
CA THR A 375 -5.88 -12.36 19.47
C THR A 375 -6.77 -11.84 18.35
N LEU A 376 -6.52 -12.29 17.10
CA LEU A 376 -7.18 -11.77 15.90
C LEU A 376 -8.71 -11.87 15.94
N THR A 377 -9.27 -12.88 16.60
CA THR A 377 -10.73 -13.05 16.75
C THR A 377 -11.41 -11.93 17.57
N THR A 378 -10.62 -11.14 18.31
CA THR A 378 -11.08 -9.97 19.08
C THR A 378 -11.03 -8.65 18.29
N ILE A 379 -10.71 -8.70 17.00
CA ILE A 379 -10.59 -7.53 16.12
C ILE A 379 -11.87 -6.68 16.08
N GLN A 380 -11.75 -5.38 16.32
CA GLN A 380 -12.88 -4.46 16.53
C GLN A 380 -12.71 -3.14 15.74
N THR A 381 -12.01 -3.17 14.61
CA THR A 381 -11.57 -2.01 13.82
C THR A 381 -12.66 -0.96 13.59
N THR A 382 -13.89 -1.37 13.27
CA THR A 382 -15.02 -0.45 13.03
C THR A 382 -15.55 0.24 14.30
N SER A 383 -15.01 -0.09 15.46
CA SER A 383 -15.31 0.54 16.75
C SER A 383 -14.29 1.63 17.12
N LEU A 384 -13.24 1.83 16.31
CA LEU A 384 -12.11 2.72 16.58
C LEU A 384 -12.12 3.94 15.64
N LEU A 385 -11.85 5.12 16.19
CA LEU A 385 -11.48 6.33 15.46
C LEU A 385 -9.96 6.38 15.39
N THR A 386 -9.40 6.29 14.19
CA THR A 386 -7.95 6.08 14.00
C THR A 386 -7.18 7.36 13.75
N ILE A 387 -5.95 7.44 14.26
CA ILE A 387 -5.12 8.66 14.19
C ILE A 387 -4.88 9.08 12.74
N GLU A 388 -4.33 8.18 11.90
CA GLU A 388 -4.02 8.45 10.49
C GLU A 388 -5.23 8.93 9.70
N LEU A 389 -6.37 8.23 9.77
CA LEU A 389 -7.52 8.56 8.94
C LEU A 389 -8.10 9.93 9.30
N ASN A 390 -8.18 10.25 10.59
CA ASN A 390 -8.67 11.56 11.00
C ASN A 390 -7.69 12.68 10.61
N CYS A 391 -6.36 12.46 10.71
CA CYS A 391 -5.38 13.46 10.26
C CYS A 391 -5.36 13.63 8.73
N LEU A 392 -5.53 12.54 7.96
CA LEU A 392 -5.62 12.58 6.51
C LEU A 392 -6.92 13.26 6.04
N MET A 393 -8.03 13.12 6.77
CA MET A 393 -9.25 13.86 6.48
C MET A 393 -9.11 15.37 6.75
N VAL A 394 -8.39 15.79 7.81
CA VAL A 394 -8.00 17.21 7.99
C VAL A 394 -7.15 17.69 6.81
N HIS A 395 -6.24 16.85 6.30
CA HIS A 395 -5.42 17.19 5.14
C HIS A 395 -6.28 17.35 3.87
N LEU A 396 -7.22 16.43 3.62
CA LEU A 396 -8.16 16.51 2.49
C LEU A 396 -9.05 17.77 2.56
N ASP A 397 -9.55 18.13 3.74
CA ASP A 397 -10.23 19.42 3.96
C ASP A 397 -9.31 20.61 3.64
N GLN A 398 -8.03 20.58 4.04
CA GLN A 398 -7.05 21.64 3.75
C GLN A 398 -6.74 21.74 2.24
N THR A 399 -6.50 20.63 1.55
CA THR A 399 -6.26 20.59 0.10
C THR A 399 -7.49 21.03 -0.68
N LEU A 400 -8.69 20.64 -0.27
CA LEU A 400 -9.95 21.13 -0.88
C LEU A 400 -10.15 22.63 -0.65
N SER A 401 -9.87 23.13 0.55
CA SER A 401 -9.91 24.57 0.84
C SER A 401 -9.02 25.35 -0.12
N HIS A 402 -7.77 24.90 -0.27
CA HIS A 402 -6.77 25.51 -1.15
C HIS A 402 -7.17 25.42 -2.64
N ALA A 403 -7.57 24.24 -3.11
CA ALA A 403 -8.00 24.01 -4.49
C ALA A 403 -9.24 24.83 -4.88
N TYR A 404 -10.19 25.02 -3.95
CA TYR A 404 -11.35 25.89 -4.20
C TYR A 404 -11.00 27.38 -4.18
N ALA A 405 -10.06 27.84 -3.35
CA ALA A 405 -9.57 29.22 -3.38
C ALA A 405 -8.84 29.53 -4.70
N LEU A 406 -7.96 28.62 -5.17
CA LEU A 406 -7.31 28.71 -6.49
C LEU A 406 -8.32 28.76 -7.65
N ASN A 407 -9.52 28.22 -7.46
CA ASN A 407 -10.62 28.22 -8.43
C ASN A 407 -11.70 29.29 -8.13
N GLY A 408 -11.37 30.31 -7.32
CA GLY A 408 -12.23 31.47 -7.03
C GLY A 408 -13.52 31.18 -6.24
N GLN A 409 -13.62 30.03 -5.57
CA GLN A 409 -14.80 29.57 -4.83
C GLN A 409 -14.62 29.77 -3.32
N GLU A 410 -14.44 31.03 -2.90
CA GLU A 410 -14.11 31.44 -1.52
C GLU A 410 -15.08 30.91 -0.45
N ASP A 411 -16.38 30.82 -0.75
CA ASP A 411 -17.39 30.27 0.18
C ASP A 411 -17.11 28.78 0.50
N LYS A 412 -16.68 28.01 -0.50
CA LYS A 412 -16.29 26.60 -0.32
C LYS A 412 -14.94 26.49 0.37
N ALA A 413 -13.97 27.33 -0.02
CA ALA A 413 -12.68 27.38 0.65
C ALA A 413 -12.85 27.60 2.17
N SER A 414 -13.65 28.61 2.53
CA SER A 414 -14.01 28.93 3.91
C SER A 414 -14.73 27.78 4.63
N TYR A 415 -15.63 27.06 3.96
CA TYR A 415 -16.31 25.88 4.52
C TYR A 415 -15.33 24.74 4.85
N TYR A 416 -14.42 24.42 3.92
CA TYR A 416 -13.45 23.34 4.10
C TYR A 416 -12.37 23.68 5.13
N ALA A 417 -11.87 24.92 5.14
CA ALA A 417 -11.01 25.42 6.22
C ALA A 417 -11.67 25.31 7.61
N GLN A 418 -12.99 25.49 7.70
CA GLN A 418 -13.74 25.30 8.94
C GLN A 418 -13.87 23.81 9.32
N GLN A 419 -14.07 22.90 8.36
CA GLN A 419 -14.15 21.46 8.66
C GLN A 419 -12.81 20.94 9.17
N ALA A 420 -11.70 21.32 8.53
CA ALA A 420 -10.34 21.01 8.95
C ALA A 420 -10.10 21.38 10.42
N GLU A 421 -10.43 22.60 10.85
CA GLU A 421 -10.18 23.05 12.23
C GLU A 421 -11.13 22.40 13.26
N ILE A 422 -12.37 22.09 12.88
CA ILE A 422 -13.31 21.32 13.72
C ILE A 422 -12.77 19.91 13.96
N LEU A 423 -12.31 19.23 12.91
CA LEU A 423 -11.79 17.87 12.98
C LEU A 423 -10.43 17.83 13.70
N ARG A 424 -9.53 18.79 13.45
CA ARG A 424 -8.26 18.96 14.18
C ARG A 424 -8.47 19.23 15.67
N SER A 425 -9.53 19.95 16.03
CA SER A 425 -9.97 20.12 17.42
C SER A 425 -10.50 18.81 18.02
N GLY A 426 -11.20 17.99 17.22
CA GLY A 426 -11.62 16.64 17.60
C GLY A 426 -10.44 15.71 17.90
N ILE A 427 -9.45 15.65 17.00
CA ILE A 427 -8.22 14.87 17.16
C ILE A 427 -7.50 15.22 18.47
N ASN A 428 -7.28 16.51 18.73
CA ASN A 428 -6.61 16.98 19.95
C ASN A 428 -7.44 16.80 21.24
N ARG A 429 -8.73 16.45 21.14
CA ARG A 429 -9.62 16.21 22.28
C ARG A 429 -9.89 14.73 22.57
N PHE A 430 -9.96 13.90 21.53
CA PHE A 430 -10.31 12.48 21.66
C PHE A 430 -9.11 11.53 21.45
N LEU A 431 -8.12 11.91 20.64
CA LEU A 431 -6.97 11.06 20.32
C LEU A 431 -5.70 11.43 21.11
N TRP A 432 -5.50 12.70 21.47
CA TRP A 432 -4.35 13.12 22.29
C TRP A 432 -4.42 12.58 23.74
N ASN A 433 -3.29 12.12 24.29
CA ASN A 433 -3.17 11.74 25.70
C ASN A 433 -1.99 12.47 26.37
N GLU A 434 -2.28 13.61 26.99
CA GLU A 434 -1.35 14.47 27.73
C GLU A 434 -0.48 13.70 28.75
N LYS A 435 -1.03 12.67 29.41
CA LYS A 435 -0.31 11.89 30.43
C LYS A 435 0.70 10.91 29.80
N GLN A 436 0.42 10.40 28.60
CA GLN A 436 1.30 9.48 27.88
C GLN A 436 2.23 10.18 26.88
N GLY A 437 1.99 11.46 26.56
CA GLY A 437 2.81 12.24 25.62
C GLY A 437 2.61 11.84 24.15
N ALA A 438 1.51 11.15 23.82
CA ALA A 438 1.26 10.60 22.49
C ALA A 438 -0.24 10.58 22.15
N TYR A 439 -0.53 10.33 20.87
CA TYR A 439 -1.87 10.09 20.35
C TYR A 439 -2.20 8.60 20.38
N PHE A 440 -3.46 8.27 20.69
CA PHE A 440 -4.03 6.92 20.78
C PHE A 440 -5.38 6.89 20.06
N ASP A 441 -5.76 5.73 19.52
CA ASP A 441 -7.07 5.57 18.86
C ASP A 441 -8.22 5.63 19.87
N TYR A 442 -9.38 6.15 19.47
CA TYR A 442 -10.53 6.27 20.36
C TYR A 442 -11.63 5.27 20.02
N ASN A 443 -11.94 4.36 20.95
CA ASN A 443 -13.06 3.45 20.82
C ASN A 443 -14.38 4.20 21.11
N TRP A 444 -15.08 4.57 20.04
CA TRP A 444 -16.30 5.38 20.11
C TRP A 444 -17.48 4.67 20.78
N ARG A 445 -17.44 3.32 20.88
CA ARG A 445 -18.47 2.52 21.54
C ARG A 445 -18.29 2.44 23.06
N THR A 446 -17.04 2.35 23.54
CA THR A 446 -16.73 2.30 24.98
C THR A 446 -16.46 3.67 25.58
N GLY A 447 -16.23 4.69 24.74
CA GLY A 447 -15.96 6.07 25.13
C GLY A 447 -14.53 6.28 25.65
N ARG A 448 -13.56 5.46 25.21
CA ARG A 448 -12.19 5.41 25.76
C ARG A 448 -11.14 5.34 24.67
N GLN A 449 -9.96 5.88 24.95
CA GLN A 449 -8.75 5.61 24.16
C GLN A 449 -8.34 4.14 24.30
N THR A 450 -7.60 3.62 23.31
CA THR A 450 -6.87 2.36 23.40
C THR A 450 -5.62 2.52 24.26
N ASP A 451 -5.13 1.42 24.84
CA ASP A 451 -3.86 1.39 25.58
C ASP A 451 -2.65 1.03 24.68
N ILE A 452 -2.87 0.77 23.39
CA ILE A 452 -1.85 0.37 22.41
C ILE A 452 -1.17 1.61 21.84
N LEU A 453 0.12 1.82 22.15
CA LEU A 453 0.92 2.80 21.43
C LEU A 453 1.31 2.25 20.05
N SER A 454 1.15 3.06 19.02
CA SER A 454 1.62 2.78 17.66
C SER A 454 2.33 4.00 17.08
N ILE A 455 3.20 3.77 16.10
CA ILE A 455 3.93 4.85 15.39
C ILE A 455 3.00 5.84 14.66
N ALA A 456 1.72 5.50 14.46
CA ALA A 456 0.71 6.43 13.95
C ALA A 456 0.54 7.70 14.81
N THR A 457 1.05 7.72 16.06
CA THR A 457 1.22 8.96 16.83
C THR A 457 2.09 10.02 16.15
N SER A 458 2.83 9.69 15.09
CA SER A 458 3.58 10.65 14.26
C SER A 458 2.73 11.36 13.21
N MET A 459 1.53 10.86 12.87
CA MET A 459 0.68 11.44 11.82
C MET A 459 0.32 12.92 12.04
N PRO A 460 0.01 13.37 13.28
CA PRO A 460 -0.22 14.79 13.55
C PRO A 460 1.04 15.67 13.36
N LEU A 461 2.25 15.08 13.41
CA LEU A 461 3.50 15.78 13.10
C LEU A 461 3.77 15.75 11.59
N PHE A 462 3.57 14.61 10.93
CA PHE A 462 3.75 14.43 9.48
C PHE A 462 2.93 15.45 8.68
N LEU A 463 1.70 15.72 9.10
CA LEU A 463 0.76 16.63 8.43
C LEU A 463 0.69 18.03 9.06
N HIS A 464 1.62 18.38 9.96
CA HIS A 464 1.73 19.69 10.63
C HIS A 464 0.46 20.14 11.40
N GLN A 465 -0.21 19.20 12.07
CA GLN A 465 -1.49 19.42 12.77
C GLN A 465 -1.36 19.55 14.31
N ALA A 466 -0.26 19.03 14.88
CA ALA A 466 0.08 19.12 16.29
C ALA A 466 0.60 20.51 16.70
N SER A 467 0.54 20.82 18.00
CA SER A 467 1.31 21.92 18.59
C SER A 467 2.75 21.50 18.90
N VAL A 468 3.66 22.47 19.06
CA VAL A 468 5.08 22.20 19.37
C VAL A 468 5.24 21.33 20.62
N ASN A 469 4.56 21.66 21.72
CA ASN A 469 4.59 20.86 22.95
C ASN A 469 4.14 19.39 22.75
N GLN A 470 3.19 19.15 21.83
CA GLN A 470 2.76 17.79 21.50
C GLN A 470 3.79 17.08 20.62
N ALA A 471 4.46 17.80 19.72
CA ALA A 471 5.57 17.26 18.94
C ALA A 471 6.79 16.91 19.81
N ASP A 472 7.17 17.76 20.76
CA ASP A 472 8.22 17.48 21.76
C ASP A 472 7.93 16.18 22.53
N ALA A 473 6.69 16.03 23.01
CA ALA A 473 6.26 14.87 23.78
C ALA A 473 6.16 13.59 22.91
N VAL A 474 5.70 13.70 21.66
CA VAL A 474 5.71 12.60 20.69
C VAL A 474 7.14 12.20 20.35
N ALA A 475 8.06 13.14 20.17
CA ALA A 475 9.46 12.87 19.86
C ALA A 475 10.13 12.06 20.98
N GLU A 476 9.97 12.45 22.24
CA GLU A 476 10.50 11.66 23.37
C GLU A 476 9.77 10.31 23.51
N THR A 477 8.47 10.24 23.18
CA THR A 477 7.72 8.97 23.18
C THR A 477 8.24 8.00 22.12
N LEU A 478 8.40 8.43 20.86
CA LEU A 478 8.98 7.61 19.78
C LEU A 478 10.38 7.11 20.20
N LYS A 479 11.22 8.01 20.70
CA LYS A 479 12.60 7.77 21.14
C LYS A 479 12.73 6.79 22.31
N THR A 480 11.76 6.76 23.23
CA THR A 480 11.82 5.93 24.45
C THR A 480 11.04 4.62 24.36
N ARG A 481 10.03 4.53 23.49
CA ARG A 481 9.10 3.38 23.43
C ARG A 481 9.14 2.59 22.12
N LEU A 482 9.40 3.24 20.97
CA LEU A 482 9.38 2.59 19.65
C LEU A 482 10.75 2.52 18.95
N LEU A 483 11.75 3.31 19.37
CA LEU A 483 13.06 3.34 18.74
C LEU A 483 13.92 2.13 19.09
N HIS A 484 14.40 1.44 18.06
CA HIS A 484 15.31 0.30 18.16
C HIS A 484 16.61 0.54 17.36
N VAL A 485 17.39 -0.52 17.14
CA VAL A 485 18.69 -0.48 16.45
C VAL A 485 18.56 -0.27 14.94
N GLY A 486 17.46 -0.72 14.34
CA GLY A 486 17.22 -0.67 12.89
C GLY A 486 16.14 0.31 12.44
N GLY A 487 15.54 1.10 13.33
CA GLY A 487 14.37 1.94 13.02
C GLY A 487 13.36 2.03 14.18
N LEU A 488 12.12 2.41 13.87
CA LEU A 488 10.97 2.45 14.78
C LEU A 488 10.05 1.24 14.56
N THR A 489 9.53 0.64 15.64
CA THR A 489 8.50 -0.41 15.54
C THR A 489 7.11 0.16 15.25
N ALA A 490 6.27 -0.62 14.55
CA ALA A 490 4.88 -0.27 14.28
C ALA A 490 4.04 -0.09 15.58
N THR A 491 4.27 -0.96 16.57
CA THR A 491 3.68 -0.93 17.92
C THR A 491 4.68 -1.47 18.95
N GLU A 492 4.40 -1.32 20.25
CA GLU A 492 5.20 -1.96 21.32
C GLU A 492 4.98 -3.48 21.45
N HIS A 493 4.06 -4.09 20.68
CA HIS A 493 3.46 -5.39 21.01
C HIS A 493 3.88 -6.51 20.04
N PRO A 494 4.73 -7.48 20.47
CA PRO A 494 5.13 -8.60 19.61
C PRO A 494 4.09 -9.72 19.57
N THR A 495 3.02 -9.53 18.78
CA THR A 495 1.92 -10.50 18.64
C THR A 495 2.20 -11.63 17.65
N GLY A 496 3.05 -11.38 16.64
CA GLY A 496 3.19 -12.24 15.46
C GLY A 496 2.31 -11.83 14.27
N GLN A 497 1.43 -10.83 14.44
CA GLN A 497 0.86 -10.08 13.31
C GLN A 497 1.94 -9.19 12.68
N GLN A 498 1.71 -8.72 11.45
CA GLN A 498 2.75 -8.03 10.69
C GLN A 498 2.89 -6.54 11.00
N TRP A 499 1.80 -5.84 11.33
CA TRP A 499 1.82 -4.41 11.68
C TRP A 499 2.00 -4.22 13.20
N ASP A 500 3.04 -4.87 13.74
CA ASP A 500 3.36 -4.99 15.16
C ASP A 500 4.88 -5.18 15.35
N ALA A 501 5.37 -5.10 16.59
CA ALA A 501 6.77 -5.44 16.88
C ALA A 501 7.13 -6.88 16.45
N PRO A 502 8.36 -7.16 15.99
CA PRO A 502 9.52 -6.26 15.90
C PRO A 502 9.62 -5.49 14.56
N ASN A 503 8.54 -5.44 13.77
CA ASN A 503 8.60 -4.90 12.41
C ASN A 503 8.56 -3.36 12.40
N GLY A 504 9.49 -2.76 11.66
CA GLY A 504 9.38 -1.42 11.08
C GLY A 504 8.99 -1.51 9.61
N TRP A 505 8.34 -0.46 9.11
CA TRP A 505 7.78 -0.40 7.76
C TRP A 505 8.09 0.97 7.14
N ALA A 506 8.57 0.96 5.89
CA ALA A 506 9.05 2.14 5.17
C ALA A 506 8.10 3.37 5.21
N PRO A 507 6.77 3.23 4.99
CA PRO A 507 5.83 4.34 5.12
C PRO A 507 5.86 5.02 6.49
N LEU A 508 5.93 4.23 7.56
CA LEU A 508 5.79 4.71 8.93
C LEU A 508 7.05 5.43 9.41
N GLU A 509 8.21 4.91 9.01
CA GLU A 509 9.52 5.53 9.21
C GLU A 509 9.59 6.88 8.48
N TRP A 510 9.15 6.94 7.21
CA TRP A 510 9.08 8.18 6.44
C TRP A 510 8.21 9.23 7.13
N MET A 511 6.98 8.87 7.52
CA MET A 511 6.06 9.81 8.18
C MET A 511 6.60 10.27 9.54
N ALA A 512 7.25 9.40 10.31
CA ALA A 512 7.89 9.77 11.57
C ALA A 512 9.05 10.77 11.37
N VAL A 513 9.98 10.46 10.46
CA VAL A 513 11.14 11.33 10.16
C VAL A 513 10.69 12.69 9.61
N LYS A 514 9.85 12.69 8.58
CA LYS A 514 9.36 13.91 7.90
C LYS A 514 8.41 14.72 8.78
N GLY A 515 7.77 14.10 9.77
CA GLY A 515 7.04 14.78 10.84
C GLY A 515 7.97 15.44 11.87
N LEU A 516 8.95 14.71 12.39
CA LEU A 516 9.92 15.22 13.36
C LEU A 516 10.72 16.43 12.84
N GLU A 517 11.10 16.43 11.56
CA GLU A 517 11.75 17.57 10.92
C GLU A 517 10.89 18.84 10.91
N GLN A 518 9.58 18.73 10.70
CA GLN A 518 8.68 19.88 10.62
C GLN A 518 8.49 20.62 11.95
N TYR A 519 8.91 20.00 13.05
CA TYR A 519 8.93 20.57 14.40
C TYR A 519 10.36 20.79 14.93
N GLY A 520 11.38 20.68 14.07
CA GLY A 520 12.77 21.02 14.39
C GLY A 520 13.61 19.91 15.03
N HIS A 521 13.08 18.68 15.19
CA HIS A 521 13.80 17.55 15.80
C HIS A 521 14.81 16.89 14.83
N HIS A 522 15.53 17.69 14.05
CA HIS A 522 16.35 17.23 12.91
C HIS A 522 17.40 16.17 13.28
N GLU A 523 18.08 16.31 14.42
CA GLU A 523 19.08 15.32 14.88
C GLU A 523 18.46 13.94 15.14
N PHE A 524 17.26 13.89 15.72
CA PHE A 524 16.57 12.64 16.01
C PHE A 524 15.94 12.03 14.74
N ALA A 525 15.36 12.86 13.88
CA ALA A 525 14.87 12.46 12.56
C ALA A 525 16.00 11.82 11.71
N ALA A 526 17.19 12.45 11.70
CA ALA A 526 18.37 11.92 11.02
C ALA A 526 18.91 10.62 11.64
N ASP A 527 18.79 10.43 12.97
CA ASP A 527 19.19 9.18 13.62
C ASP A 527 18.24 8.02 13.32
N ILE A 528 16.91 8.26 13.26
CA ILE A 528 15.93 7.27 12.79
C ILE A 528 16.25 6.87 11.33
N ALA A 529 16.35 7.85 10.43
CA ALA A 529 16.64 7.59 9.02
C ALA A 529 17.96 6.84 8.82
N ARG A 530 19.01 7.17 9.59
CA ARG A 530 20.30 6.46 9.58
C ARG A 530 20.17 5.00 10.04
N ARG A 531 19.38 4.72 11.09
CA ARG A 531 19.11 3.35 11.57
C ARG A 531 18.33 2.54 10.54
N TRP A 532 17.30 3.15 9.94
CA TRP A 532 16.50 2.53 8.89
C TRP A 532 17.33 2.23 7.65
N MET A 533 18.08 3.20 7.13
CA MET A 533 19.03 2.98 6.02
C MET A 533 20.04 1.87 6.35
N ALA A 534 20.62 1.86 7.55
CA ALA A 534 21.54 0.80 7.97
C ALA A 534 20.88 -0.60 8.02
N ARG A 535 19.61 -0.68 8.43
CA ARG A 535 18.83 -1.93 8.44
C ARG A 535 18.50 -2.42 7.05
N VAL A 536 18.03 -1.52 6.18
CA VAL A 536 17.57 -1.86 4.83
C VAL A 536 18.76 -2.16 3.90
N ILE A 537 19.75 -1.27 3.84
CA ILE A 537 20.96 -1.45 3.02
C ILE A 537 21.77 -2.65 3.54
N GLY A 538 21.88 -2.83 4.86
CA GLY A 538 22.56 -4.00 5.44
C GLY A 538 21.86 -5.34 5.21
N ILE A 539 20.61 -5.34 4.76
CA ILE A 539 19.91 -6.54 4.26
C ILE A 539 20.17 -6.72 2.77
N PHE A 540 20.09 -5.65 1.97
CA PHE A 540 20.45 -5.68 0.56
C PHE A 540 21.88 -6.22 0.34
N GLU A 541 22.85 -5.77 1.15
CA GLU A 541 24.24 -6.29 1.21
C GLU A 541 24.33 -7.82 1.32
N ARG A 542 23.34 -8.45 1.97
CA ARG A 542 23.33 -9.89 2.34
C ARG A 542 22.36 -10.74 1.52
N SER A 543 21.34 -10.12 0.90
CA SER A 543 20.26 -10.80 0.17
C SER A 543 20.25 -10.47 -1.32
N GLY A 544 20.81 -9.34 -1.72
CA GLY A 544 20.67 -8.75 -3.05
C GLY A 544 19.28 -8.21 -3.39
N VAL A 545 18.38 -8.06 -2.40
CA VAL A 545 17.00 -7.60 -2.62
C VAL A 545 16.47 -6.69 -1.51
N LEU A 546 15.56 -5.79 -1.88
CA LEU A 546 14.73 -5.02 -0.96
C LEU A 546 13.38 -5.73 -0.71
N LEU A 547 12.84 -5.51 0.49
CA LEU A 547 11.72 -6.25 1.07
C LEU A 547 10.58 -5.30 1.45
N GLU A 548 9.41 -5.89 1.66
CA GLU A 548 8.20 -5.23 2.16
C GLU A 548 8.36 -4.58 3.56
N LYS A 549 8.96 -5.32 4.50
CA LYS A 549 9.01 -4.99 5.94
C LYS A 549 10.24 -5.57 6.63
N TYR A 550 10.63 -5.01 7.78
CA TYR A 550 11.96 -5.22 8.36
C TYR A 550 11.93 -5.37 9.89
N ASP A 551 12.56 -6.41 10.45
CA ASP A 551 12.82 -6.52 11.89
C ASP A 551 13.83 -5.45 12.31
N VAL A 552 13.36 -4.41 13.01
CA VAL A 552 14.18 -3.29 13.49
C VAL A 552 14.73 -3.50 14.90
N SER A 553 14.21 -4.49 15.64
CA SER A 553 14.58 -4.78 17.03
C SER A 553 15.80 -5.69 17.15
N ALA A 554 16.03 -6.60 16.20
CA ALA A 554 17.17 -7.52 16.21
C ALA A 554 18.51 -6.80 16.04
N THR A 555 19.48 -7.07 16.93
CA THR A 555 20.85 -6.53 16.84
C THR A 555 21.57 -7.02 15.59
N GLU A 556 21.41 -8.30 15.26
CA GLU A 556 21.92 -8.90 14.03
C GLU A 556 21.01 -8.61 12.84
N ILE A 557 21.58 -8.70 11.63
CA ILE A 557 20.88 -8.47 10.38
C ILE A 557 20.63 -9.80 9.66
N SER A 558 19.37 -10.22 9.59
CA SER A 558 18.95 -11.40 8.80
C SER A 558 18.72 -11.03 7.33
N PRO A 559 19.26 -11.78 6.36
CA PRO A 559 18.99 -11.57 4.92
C PRO A 559 17.51 -11.77 4.54
N THR A 560 16.69 -12.36 5.43
CA THR A 560 15.24 -12.57 5.22
C THR A 560 14.36 -11.42 5.72
N GLY A 561 14.93 -10.33 6.23
CA GLY A 561 14.19 -9.25 6.89
C GLY A 561 13.60 -9.60 8.26
N GLY A 562 13.84 -10.82 8.77
CA GLY A 562 13.30 -11.31 10.03
C GLY A 562 12.28 -12.44 9.82
N LYS A 563 11.20 -12.44 10.62
CA LYS A 563 10.10 -13.43 10.55
C LYS A 563 8.91 -12.99 9.68
N GLY A 564 8.75 -11.70 9.42
CA GLY A 564 7.56 -11.15 8.77
C GLY A 564 6.32 -11.16 9.67
N GLY A 565 5.73 -12.33 9.89
CA GLY A 565 4.40 -12.45 10.54
C GLY A 565 3.25 -12.09 9.60
N GLY A 566 2.03 -12.06 10.13
CA GLY A 566 0.81 -11.91 9.32
C GLY A 566 0.39 -13.19 8.58
N GLU A 567 -0.42 -13.04 7.53
CA GLU A 567 -1.09 -14.18 6.85
C GLU A 567 -0.45 -14.66 5.55
N TYR A 568 0.60 -13.98 5.06
CA TYR A 568 1.33 -14.32 3.84
C TYR A 568 2.87 -14.12 4.02
N PRO A 569 3.73 -14.78 3.20
CA PRO A 569 5.18 -14.67 3.32
C PRO A 569 5.73 -13.27 3.00
N MET A 570 6.96 -12.97 3.43
CA MET A 570 7.68 -11.73 3.07
C MET A 570 7.69 -11.49 1.54
N GLN A 571 7.30 -10.30 1.09
CA GLN A 571 7.39 -9.93 -0.33
C GLN A 571 8.71 -9.24 -0.69
N ILE A 572 9.11 -9.37 -1.95
CA ILE A 572 10.32 -8.80 -2.56
C ILE A 572 9.90 -7.72 -3.57
N GLY A 573 10.63 -6.60 -3.59
CA GLY A 573 10.42 -5.51 -4.54
C GLY A 573 11.15 -4.24 -4.09
N PHE A 574 10.57 -3.38 -3.24
CA PHE A 574 9.15 -3.23 -2.93
C PHE A 574 8.84 -1.73 -2.98
N GLY A 575 7.76 -1.33 -3.68
CA GLY A 575 7.53 0.07 -4.10
C GLY A 575 7.84 1.14 -3.04
N TRP A 576 7.21 1.03 -1.85
CA TRP A 576 7.44 1.99 -0.76
C TRP A 576 8.84 1.94 -0.15
N THR A 577 9.53 0.80 -0.21
CA THR A 577 10.86 0.61 0.41
C THR A 577 11.89 1.27 -0.48
N ASN A 578 11.77 1.04 -1.78
CA ASN A 578 12.62 1.62 -2.80
C ASN A 578 12.48 3.15 -2.77
N GLY A 579 11.23 3.66 -2.77
CA GLY A 579 10.96 5.10 -2.81
C GLY A 579 11.36 5.86 -1.54
N THR A 580 11.04 5.33 -0.36
CA THR A 580 11.46 5.95 0.90
C THR A 580 12.96 5.80 1.17
N LEU A 581 13.60 4.71 0.71
CA LEU A 581 15.04 4.54 0.82
C LEU A 581 15.78 5.57 -0.03
N VAL A 582 15.45 5.72 -1.32
CA VAL A 582 16.13 6.72 -2.17
C VAL A 582 15.87 8.14 -1.68
N GLY A 583 14.65 8.46 -1.24
CA GLY A 583 14.32 9.74 -0.60
C GLY A 583 15.13 10.01 0.67
N PHE A 584 15.31 9.01 1.56
CA PHE A 584 16.20 9.15 2.72
C PHE A 584 17.67 9.28 2.33
N MET A 585 18.12 8.55 1.30
CA MET A 585 19.50 8.59 0.82
C MET A 585 19.87 9.96 0.23
N ASN A 586 18.94 10.57 -0.51
CA ASN A 586 19.09 11.92 -1.08
C ASN A 586 18.96 13.00 0.01
N ARG A 587 18.07 12.79 1.01
CA ARG A 587 17.85 13.72 2.13
C ARG A 587 19.00 13.76 3.14
N TYR A 588 19.66 12.64 3.40
CA TYR A 588 20.75 12.54 4.38
C TYR A 588 22.04 11.97 3.76
N PRO A 589 22.69 12.67 2.80
CA PRO A 589 23.81 12.10 2.04
C PRO A 589 25.04 11.77 2.91
N GLN A 590 25.26 12.49 4.01
CA GLN A 590 26.35 12.18 4.96
C GLN A 590 26.08 10.87 5.73
N ASN A 591 24.86 10.68 6.23
CA ASN A 591 24.44 9.45 6.91
C ASN A 591 24.44 8.27 5.92
N THR A 592 24.08 8.54 4.66
CA THR A 592 24.12 7.57 3.56
C THR A 592 25.53 7.08 3.28
N ARG A 593 26.50 8.00 3.14
CA ARG A 593 27.92 7.64 2.99
C ARG A 593 28.40 6.79 4.16
N GLN A 594 28.07 7.17 5.40
CA GLN A 594 28.42 6.39 6.59
C GLN A 594 27.81 4.98 6.58
N VAL A 595 26.58 4.80 6.09
CA VAL A 595 25.97 3.47 5.95
C VAL A 595 26.65 2.66 4.86
N LEU A 596 26.92 3.26 3.70
CA LEU A 596 27.56 2.62 2.55
C LEU A 596 29.03 2.24 2.83
N ASP A 597 29.77 3.03 3.63
CA ASP A 597 31.11 2.70 4.13
C ASP A 597 31.16 1.36 4.91
N ASN A 598 30.01 0.90 5.43
CA ASN A 598 29.87 -0.35 6.16
C ASN A 598 29.21 -1.48 5.32
N ASN A 599 28.80 -1.20 4.08
CA ASN A 599 28.09 -2.11 3.19
C ASN A 599 28.66 -1.97 1.76
N PRO A 600 29.89 -2.47 1.51
CA PRO A 600 30.63 -2.21 0.28
C PRO A 600 30.05 -2.90 -0.97
N LEU A 601 29.26 -3.97 -0.86
CA LEU A 601 28.59 -4.55 -2.04
C LEU A 601 27.43 -3.66 -2.50
N ALA A 602 26.76 -2.99 -1.55
CA ALA A 602 25.69 -2.02 -1.80
C ALA A 602 26.17 -0.65 -2.31
N ASP A 603 27.48 -0.40 -2.30
CA ASP A 603 28.16 0.86 -2.68
C ASP A 603 29.04 0.74 -3.93
N GLN A 604 28.90 -0.34 -4.70
CA GLN A 604 29.74 -0.56 -5.88
C GLN A 604 29.53 0.51 -6.97
N PRO A 605 30.59 0.91 -7.70
CA PRO A 605 30.46 1.90 -8.76
C PRO A 605 29.59 1.35 -9.89
N SER A 606 28.58 2.12 -10.29
CA SER A 606 27.67 1.73 -11.39
C SER A 606 28.42 1.52 -12.70
N GLN A 607 27.95 0.57 -13.52
CA GLN A 607 28.59 0.15 -14.78
C GLN A 607 28.55 1.21 -15.89
N GLU A 608 27.71 2.25 -15.77
CA GLU A 608 27.68 3.37 -16.72
C GLU A 608 28.26 4.68 -16.11
N PRO A 609 29.59 4.82 -16.02
CA PRO A 609 30.19 6.14 -15.95
C PRO A 609 29.96 6.87 -17.29
N LEU A 610 29.87 8.20 -17.25
CA LEU A 610 29.85 9.02 -18.46
C LEU A 610 31.02 8.63 -19.39
N PRO A 611 30.77 8.38 -20.69
CA PRO A 611 31.86 8.19 -21.64
C PRO A 611 32.75 9.44 -21.64
N PRO A 612 34.09 9.29 -21.75
CA PRO A 612 35.01 10.41 -21.60
C PRO A 612 34.73 11.50 -22.64
N ILE A 613 34.31 12.68 -22.16
CA ILE A 613 33.94 13.81 -23.01
C ILE A 613 35.21 14.49 -23.54
N ASP A 614 35.66 14.07 -24.73
CA ASP A 614 36.47 14.95 -25.57
C ASP A 614 35.54 15.97 -26.24
N ALA A 615 35.47 17.17 -25.65
CA ALA A 615 34.65 18.27 -26.15
C ALA A 615 35.11 18.82 -27.52
N TRP A 616 36.21 18.31 -28.08
CA TRP A 616 36.82 18.77 -29.34
C TRP A 616 36.82 17.72 -30.46
N ASP A 617 36.63 16.43 -30.15
CA ASP A 617 36.49 15.34 -31.15
C ASP A 617 35.14 14.59 -31.06
N ALA A 618 34.20 15.06 -30.22
CA ALA A 618 32.84 14.53 -30.12
C ALA A 618 32.02 14.72 -31.41
N LYS A 619 31.97 13.67 -32.24
CA LYS A 619 31.06 13.60 -33.39
C LYS A 619 29.66 13.26 -32.94
N GLY A 620 28.77 14.25 -32.97
CA GLY A 620 27.33 14.03 -32.83
C GLY A 620 26.77 13.14 -33.96
N PRO A 621 25.59 12.52 -33.77
CA PRO A 621 24.94 11.73 -34.81
C PRO A 621 24.65 12.61 -36.04
N GLU A 622 24.86 12.07 -37.24
CA GLU A 622 24.49 12.75 -38.48
C GLU A 622 22.96 12.91 -38.56
N ILE A 623 22.46 14.12 -38.26
CA ILE A 623 21.04 14.46 -38.37
C ILE A 623 20.67 14.53 -39.86
N PRO A 624 19.81 13.63 -40.39
CA PRO A 624 19.48 13.63 -41.81
C PRO A 624 18.56 14.82 -42.14
N VAL A 625 19.07 15.76 -42.92
CA VAL A 625 18.27 16.90 -43.42
C VAL A 625 17.41 16.43 -44.60
N GLU A 626 16.16 16.02 -44.33
CA GLU A 626 15.16 15.69 -45.35
C GLU A 626 14.61 16.94 -46.09
N GLU A 627 15.46 17.69 -46.78
CA GLU A 627 15.02 18.53 -47.90
C GLU A 627 14.91 17.67 -49.17
N ARG A 628 13.70 17.25 -49.54
CA ARG A 628 13.51 16.21 -50.57
C ARG A 628 13.52 16.71 -52.01
N SER A 629 14.37 16.06 -52.82
CA SER A 629 14.36 15.99 -54.30
C SER A 629 14.93 17.24 -55.01
N PRO A 630 15.88 17.07 -55.96
CA PRO A 630 15.53 16.45 -57.25
C PRO A 630 16.58 15.56 -57.95
N LEU A 631 16.06 14.61 -58.75
CA LEU A 631 16.60 14.12 -60.04
C LEU A 631 18.00 13.44 -60.13
N ARG A 632 17.94 12.14 -60.49
CA ARG A 632 18.77 11.44 -61.51
C ARG A 632 20.26 11.16 -61.22
N GLY A 633 20.50 9.96 -60.70
CA GLY A 633 21.83 9.35 -60.58
C GLY A 633 22.50 8.84 -61.88
N VAL A 634 23.60 8.11 -61.68
CA VAL A 634 24.46 7.45 -62.67
C VAL A 634 24.75 6.00 -62.18
N PRO A 635 24.93 4.98 -63.05
CA PRO A 635 25.06 3.58 -62.62
C PRO A 635 26.47 3.15 -62.14
N LEU A 636 26.52 1.95 -61.55
CA LEU A 636 27.66 1.20 -60.97
C LEU A 636 28.89 0.92 -61.88
N SER A 637 29.03 1.58 -63.02
CA SER A 637 30.11 1.29 -64.00
C SER A 637 31.38 2.12 -63.82
N SER A 638 31.48 3.01 -62.84
CA SER A 638 32.69 3.79 -62.52
C SER A 638 33.68 2.99 -61.63
N LEU A 639 33.93 1.73 -62.02
CA LEU A 639 34.87 0.83 -61.36
C LEU A 639 36.32 1.14 -61.75
N ASN A 640 37.24 0.58 -60.95
CA ASN A 640 38.70 0.50 -61.14
C ASN A 640 39.51 1.80 -61.02
N MET A 641 40.44 1.79 -60.07
CA MET A 641 41.84 2.16 -60.31
C MET A 641 42.72 1.14 -59.59
N GLU A 642 43.59 0.46 -60.34
CA GLU A 642 44.76 -0.22 -59.77
C GLU A 642 45.85 0.82 -59.43
N GLN A 643 46.93 0.32 -58.83
CA GLN A 643 48.34 0.79 -58.91
C GLN A 643 48.97 1.38 -57.63
N PHE A 644 50.00 0.66 -57.16
CA PHE A 644 51.34 1.13 -56.73
C PHE A 644 51.43 2.37 -55.78
N ASN A 645 52.21 2.34 -54.69
CA ASN A 645 53.58 1.81 -54.58
C ASN A 645 54.07 1.78 -53.10
N LYS A 646 54.95 0.82 -52.74
CA LYS A 646 56.11 0.94 -51.81
C LYS A 646 55.85 1.22 -50.30
N ASP A 647 56.67 0.79 -49.33
CA ASP A 647 57.87 -0.10 -49.26
C ASP A 647 58.05 -0.60 -47.78
N ASP A 648 59.04 -1.47 -47.53
CA ASP A 648 59.68 -1.85 -46.25
C ASP A 648 58.91 -2.70 -45.20
N ASP A 649 58.99 -4.03 -45.41
CA ASP A 649 59.79 -5.01 -44.64
C ASP A 649 59.77 -5.10 -43.09
N GLY A 650 59.80 -6.33 -42.57
CA GLY A 650 60.12 -6.64 -41.17
C GLY A 650 59.67 -8.01 -40.62
N ASP A 651 60.26 -9.11 -41.11
CA ASP A 651 60.42 -10.50 -40.56
C ASP A 651 59.34 -11.06 -39.58
N ASP A 652 58.67 -12.18 -39.90
CA ASP A 652 59.14 -13.60 -39.88
C ASP A 652 59.56 -14.12 -38.48
N ASP A 653 59.30 -15.37 -38.05
CA ASP A 653 58.24 -16.36 -38.36
C ASP A 653 58.26 -17.44 -37.22
N ASP A 654 57.56 -18.56 -37.41
CA ASP A 654 57.55 -19.86 -36.69
C ASP A 654 56.40 -20.17 -35.70
N ALA A 655 55.66 -21.22 -36.08
CA ALA A 655 54.76 -22.04 -35.28
C ALA A 655 55.40 -23.48 -35.17
N PRO A 656 54.72 -24.64 -34.99
CA PRO A 656 53.32 -24.92 -34.63
C PRO A 656 53.15 -26.03 -33.53
N ALA A 657 51.89 -26.45 -33.29
CA ALA A 657 51.36 -27.84 -33.13
C ALA A 657 52.18 -28.97 -32.42
N GLN A 658 51.61 -29.97 -31.71
CA GLN A 658 50.21 -30.39 -31.43
C GLN A 658 50.14 -31.46 -30.29
N ASP A 659 48.96 -32.07 -30.12
CA ASP A 659 48.66 -33.38 -29.49
C ASP A 659 48.47 -33.55 -27.96
N ALA A 660 47.77 -34.65 -27.62
CA ALA A 660 47.22 -35.08 -26.31
C ALA A 660 47.32 -36.64 -26.22
N PRO A 661 46.49 -37.45 -25.50
CA PRO A 661 45.54 -37.24 -24.37
C PRO A 661 45.70 -38.29 -23.21
N HIS A 662 44.70 -38.39 -22.31
CA HIS A 662 44.46 -39.47 -21.30
C HIS A 662 45.40 -39.48 -20.04
N SER A 663 45.09 -40.11 -18.88
CA SER A 663 43.97 -40.94 -18.36
C SER A 663 43.84 -40.88 -16.81
N ALA A 664 42.76 -41.45 -16.25
CA ALA A 664 42.55 -41.79 -14.81
C ALA A 664 42.56 -43.35 -14.63
N PRO A 665 42.28 -44.02 -13.46
CA PRO A 665 41.77 -43.54 -12.14
C PRO A 665 42.30 -44.28 -10.85
N SER A 666 41.71 -43.98 -9.66
CA SER A 666 41.66 -44.79 -8.41
C SER A 666 42.95 -44.86 -7.53
N SER A 667 42.99 -45.29 -6.24
CA SER A 667 41.99 -45.89 -5.31
C SER A 667 42.29 -45.70 -3.79
N ASP A 668 41.23 -45.49 -2.99
CA ASP A 668 40.87 -46.01 -1.64
C ASP A 668 41.88 -46.37 -0.48
N LYS A 669 41.54 -45.92 0.77
CA LYS A 669 41.67 -46.59 2.12
C LYS A 669 43.06 -46.73 2.85
N PRO A 670 43.12 -47.08 4.17
CA PRO A 670 42.35 -46.56 5.35
C PRO A 670 43.16 -46.49 6.72
N ALA A 671 42.46 -46.13 7.83
CA ALA A 671 42.73 -46.52 9.25
C ALA A 671 43.90 -45.79 10.02
N GLN A 672 43.98 -45.69 11.37
CA GLN A 672 43.07 -46.02 12.52
C GLN A 672 43.55 -45.36 13.86
N HIS A 673 42.64 -45.18 14.85
CA HIS A 673 42.89 -44.93 16.31
C HIS A 673 43.70 -43.66 16.72
N THR A 674 43.61 -43.02 17.90
CA THR A 674 42.77 -43.04 19.15
C THR A 674 42.82 -41.61 19.79
N ASP A 675 42.24 -41.18 20.93
CA ASP A 675 41.46 -41.79 22.03
C ASP A 675 40.51 -40.75 22.74
N GLN A 676 39.96 -41.08 23.91
CA GLN A 676 39.24 -40.22 24.88
C GLN A 676 40.01 -40.07 26.23
N PRO A 677 39.48 -39.45 27.32
CA PRO A 677 38.72 -38.20 27.47
C PRO A 677 39.34 -37.23 28.52
N GLY A 678 38.80 -36.00 28.65
CA GLY A 678 39.08 -35.07 29.76
C GLY A 678 37.85 -34.25 30.17
N LYS A 679 37.69 -33.94 31.47
CA LYS A 679 36.51 -33.23 32.04
C LYS A 679 36.90 -31.90 32.75
N PRO A 680 35.95 -31.02 33.12
CA PRO A 680 36.17 -29.57 33.22
C PRO A 680 36.50 -29.06 34.63
N ASN A 681 36.82 -27.77 34.75
CA ASN A 681 36.31 -26.94 35.86
C ASN A 681 36.35 -25.42 35.60
N ASN A 682 35.42 -24.74 36.27
CA ASN A 682 35.31 -23.30 36.62
C ASN A 682 36.42 -22.32 36.19
N GLN A 683 36.00 -21.20 35.58
CA GLN A 683 35.65 -19.99 36.36
C GLN A 683 34.52 -19.21 35.69
#